data_AF-A0A1X6Z4Q6-F1
#
_entry.id   AF-A0A1X6Z4Q6-F1
#
_cell.length_a   1.000
_cell.length_b   1.000
_cell.length_c   1.000
_cell.angle_alpha   90.00
_cell.angle_beta   90.00
_cell.angle_gamma   90.00
#
_symmetry.space_group_name_H-M   'P 1'
#
loop_
_entity.id
_entity.type
_entity.pdbx_description
1 polymer ?
#
loop_
_entity_poly.entity_id
_entity_poly.type
_entity_poly.pdbx_seq_one_letter_code
_entity_poly.pdbx_strand_id
1 'polypeptide(L)'
;MSDRPAAPAPQARKVDLAALLKEAQAAFTAGRISRCWELIAPLLRQPAFDRLDPSRQQALRYLQLGCALYAIGDLDAARQLNRDLPTHLFTPMRYRLSLRLRDPAQAKRLRLDPANGPRELADFRTSAGLHEIWAHRYGIGFPLYAARWQAINFPKVLPDSVTHAPLPADPSGDAGLIVLEQGLGDVLFHLAHIKAEGAHETSAFTGLAKYGPLIRRYFPKASFTPADRIATDLGRPRAHLAADFVGRGYRRLGTIAPGITLDQPRRHPFDPPVFGLCWRGGSGQNRREERHIPLRFLLDMLPLDCRILALQFDLTAEERAILQADPRAQVPLADITANPVETIDMIRGLAGVISVDSANWHMAGFSGVPLLAIMNKTAHWFWGPEADARSVFACATTLPKEELSARSLAPWIEKALARWSERPVAALPATPPRQPPALRPVFITGLPRSGTSLVTRILQGQGLWLGETIPGNADNPEGYGENRRIREKHLKPILSALGADPRGVAPLPRTEALPPCPGLNRRLLRAIRAEGYDGKAPWGYKDPKLALLWPLFARAFPGATWVIVEREREAVLASLARASFMRRHSTSPEFWKPFCACYEDRLAGLVDSGVRVLTVQAEAVMGGDVAALAPVCEAAGLPFEAERARTALARGSAPGSMS
;
A
#
# COMPACT_ATOMS: atom_id res chain seq x y z
N MET A 1 -59.57 36.06 34.78
CA MET A 1 -58.63 35.03 35.27
C MET A 1 -58.38 34.03 34.15
N SER A 2 -57.17 34.01 33.62
CA SER A 2 -56.46 32.86 33.03
C SER A 2 -55.29 33.41 32.20
N ASP A 3 -54.28 33.92 32.92
CA ASP A 3 -52.94 34.22 32.37
C ASP A 3 -52.32 32.94 31.81
N ARG A 4 -51.97 32.93 30.52
CA ARG A 4 -50.96 32.02 29.97
C ARG A 4 -49.69 32.83 29.72
N PRO A 5 -48.55 32.48 30.33
CA PRO A 5 -47.30 33.17 30.06
C PRO A 5 -46.79 32.79 28.66
N ALA A 6 -46.35 33.81 27.92
CA ALA A 6 -45.67 33.66 26.63
C ALA A 6 -44.38 32.84 26.80
N ALA A 7 -44.12 31.93 25.87
CA ALA A 7 -42.90 31.13 25.84
C ALA A 7 -41.65 32.04 25.72
N PRO A 8 -40.56 31.74 26.44
CA PRO A 8 -39.35 32.56 26.36
C PRO A 8 -38.70 32.41 24.98
N ALA A 9 -38.29 33.55 24.41
CA ALA A 9 -37.48 33.61 23.19
C ALA A 9 -36.19 32.77 23.36
N PRO A 10 -35.69 32.12 22.28
CA PRO A 10 -34.50 31.30 22.37
C PRO A 10 -33.31 32.15 22.82
N GLN A 11 -32.76 31.84 24.00
CA GLN A 11 -31.50 32.43 24.46
C GLN A 11 -30.43 32.15 23.42
N ALA A 12 -29.87 33.20 22.82
CA ALA A 12 -28.69 33.11 21.98
C ALA A 12 -27.60 32.37 22.77
N ARG A 13 -27.22 31.17 22.32
CA ARG A 13 -26.11 30.41 22.90
C ARG A 13 -24.91 31.36 22.99
N LYS A 14 -24.45 31.66 24.23
CA LYS A 14 -23.17 32.34 24.43
C LYS A 14 -22.10 31.52 23.69
N VAL A 15 -21.56 32.11 22.62
CA VAL A 15 -20.51 31.49 21.84
C VAL A 15 -19.27 31.39 22.71
N ASP A 16 -18.83 30.17 23.00
CA ASP A 16 -17.58 29.93 23.73
C ASP A 16 -16.39 30.22 22.80
N LEU A 17 -15.82 31.41 22.96
CA LEU A 17 -14.68 31.90 22.18
C LEU A 17 -13.43 31.02 22.35
N ALA A 18 -13.23 30.41 23.52
CA ALA A 18 -12.08 29.56 23.77
C ALA A 18 -12.24 28.21 23.04
N ALA A 19 -13.45 27.65 23.03
CA ALA A 19 -13.75 26.45 22.26
C ALA A 19 -13.57 26.67 20.76
N LEU A 20 -14.05 27.81 20.21
CA LEU A 20 -13.88 28.15 18.80
C LEU A 20 -12.40 28.29 18.40
N LEU A 21 -11.58 28.97 19.22
CA LEU A 21 -10.16 29.13 18.92
C LEU A 21 -9.43 27.78 18.94
N LYS A 22 -9.77 26.91 19.89
CA LYS A 22 -9.23 25.54 19.95
C LYS A 22 -9.64 24.72 18.72
N GLU A 23 -10.89 24.86 18.27
CA GLU A 23 -11.37 24.21 17.03
C GLU A 23 -10.61 24.74 15.80
N ALA A 24 -10.36 26.06 15.72
CA ALA A 24 -9.60 26.66 14.63
C ALA A 24 -8.15 26.17 14.59
N GLN A 25 -7.49 26.08 15.75
CA GLN A 25 -6.14 25.50 15.86
C GLN A 25 -6.11 24.03 15.43
N ALA A 26 -7.11 23.25 15.83
CA ALA A 26 -7.24 21.86 15.42
C ALA A 26 -7.50 21.73 13.91
N ALA A 27 -8.34 22.61 13.34
CA ALA A 27 -8.58 22.68 11.89
C ALA A 27 -7.29 23.02 11.13
N PHE A 28 -6.56 24.05 11.55
CA PHE A 28 -5.28 24.46 10.97
C PHE A 28 -4.25 23.33 11.01
N THR A 29 -4.08 22.69 12.17
CA THR A 29 -3.16 21.56 12.36
C THR A 29 -3.52 20.37 11.47
N ALA A 30 -4.81 20.11 11.27
CA ALA A 30 -5.31 19.07 10.38
C ALA A 30 -5.22 19.42 8.88
N GLY A 31 -4.76 20.63 8.53
CA GLY A 31 -4.71 21.15 7.16
C GLY A 31 -6.06 21.57 6.58
N ARG A 32 -7.09 21.75 7.43
CA ARG A 32 -8.41 22.25 7.04
C ARG A 32 -8.43 23.78 7.08
N ILE A 33 -7.69 24.41 6.16
CA ILE A 33 -7.37 25.83 6.24
C ILE A 33 -8.61 26.71 5.99
N SER A 34 -9.50 26.31 5.08
CA SER A 34 -10.76 27.03 4.84
C SER A 34 -11.63 27.05 6.10
N ARG A 35 -11.76 25.90 6.77
CA ARG A 35 -12.48 25.80 8.04
C ARG A 35 -11.84 26.62 9.16
N CYS A 36 -10.50 26.63 9.22
CA CYS A 36 -9.80 27.50 10.17
C CYS A 36 -10.17 28.98 9.94
N TRP A 37 -10.14 29.43 8.68
CA TRP A 37 -10.50 30.80 8.33
C TRP A 37 -11.95 31.15 8.71
N GLU A 38 -12.91 30.29 8.38
CA GLU A 38 -14.32 30.46 8.76
C GLU A 38 -14.50 30.68 10.26
N LEU A 39 -13.75 29.94 11.08
CA LEU A 39 -13.82 30.01 12.54
C LEU A 39 -13.19 31.29 13.09
N ILE A 40 -12.07 31.77 12.51
CA ILE A 40 -11.35 32.94 13.03
C ILE A 40 -11.85 34.27 12.45
N ALA A 41 -12.41 34.30 11.23
CA ALA A 41 -12.80 35.53 10.55
C ALA A 41 -13.77 36.42 11.38
N PRO A 42 -14.79 35.85 12.08
CA PRO A 42 -15.64 36.65 12.97
C PRO A 42 -14.88 37.22 14.18
N LEU A 43 -13.84 36.53 14.64
CA LEU A 43 -13.05 36.91 15.83
C LEU A 43 -12.01 38.00 15.52
N LEU A 44 -11.66 38.18 14.26
CA LEU A 44 -10.73 39.23 13.80
C LEU A 44 -11.40 40.62 13.69
N ARG A 45 -12.73 40.70 13.74
CA ARG A 45 -13.47 41.97 13.62
C ARG A 45 -13.62 42.67 14.96
N GLN A 46 -13.64 44.00 14.95
CA GLN A 46 -13.97 44.80 16.13
C GLN A 46 -15.49 44.76 16.42
N PRO A 47 -15.91 44.80 17.70
CA PRO A 47 -15.09 44.85 18.92
C PRO A 47 -14.70 43.45 19.45
N ALA A 48 -14.95 42.37 18.69
CA ALA A 48 -14.72 41.00 19.15
C ALA A 48 -13.25 40.72 19.45
N PHE A 49 -12.34 41.22 18.60
CA PHE A 49 -10.90 41.07 18.78
C PHE A 49 -10.40 41.73 20.08
N ASP A 50 -10.86 42.94 20.38
CA ASP A 50 -10.39 43.74 21.53
C ASP A 50 -10.84 43.17 22.88
N ARG A 51 -11.90 42.35 22.88
CA ARG A 51 -12.40 41.65 24.07
C ARG A 51 -11.57 40.41 24.44
N LEU A 52 -10.66 39.98 23.58
CA LEU A 52 -9.80 38.83 23.82
C LEU A 52 -8.56 39.23 24.60
N ASP A 53 -8.09 38.35 25.49
CA ASP A 53 -6.81 38.56 26.16
C ASP A 53 -5.63 38.50 25.17
N PRO A 54 -4.46 39.06 25.52
CA PRO A 54 -3.32 39.15 24.63
C PRO A 54 -2.85 37.82 24.04
N SER A 55 -2.94 36.71 24.78
CA SER A 55 -2.50 35.39 24.29
C SER A 55 -3.40 34.89 23.17
N ARG A 56 -4.72 35.09 23.29
CA ARG A 56 -5.70 34.72 22.27
C ARG A 56 -5.60 35.61 21.04
N GLN A 57 -5.38 36.92 21.23
CA GLN A 57 -5.10 37.84 20.12
C GLN A 57 -3.86 37.40 19.33
N GLN A 58 -2.78 37.01 20.02
CA GLN A 58 -1.56 36.53 19.39
C GLN A 58 -1.80 35.21 18.62
N ALA A 59 -2.56 34.28 19.19
CA ALA A 59 -2.93 33.03 18.52
C ALA A 59 -3.78 33.29 17.26
N LEU A 60 -4.73 34.22 17.30
CA LEU A 60 -5.53 34.60 16.13
C LEU A 60 -4.67 35.23 15.02
N ARG A 61 -3.75 36.12 15.37
CA ARG A 61 -2.78 36.70 14.42
C ARG A 61 -1.92 35.63 13.78
N TYR A 62 -1.46 34.65 14.55
CA TYR A 62 -0.72 33.49 14.03
C TYR A 62 -1.56 32.71 13.01
N LEU A 63 -2.81 32.39 13.35
CA LEU A 63 -3.72 31.66 12.46
C LEU A 63 -4.10 32.45 11.21
N GLN A 64 -4.29 33.78 11.31
CA GLN A 64 -4.57 34.66 10.18
C GLN A 64 -3.41 34.64 9.16
N LEU A 65 -2.17 34.86 9.64
CA LEU A 65 -0.97 34.77 8.80
C LEU A 65 -0.77 33.34 8.26
N GLY A 66 -1.08 32.34 9.07
CA GLY A 66 -1.07 30.93 8.70
C GLY A 66 -2.04 30.59 7.56
N CYS A 67 -3.26 31.12 7.58
CA CYS A 67 -4.24 30.95 6.50
C CYS A 67 -3.77 31.67 5.23
N ALA A 68 -3.23 32.89 5.37
CA ALA A 68 -2.72 33.68 4.24
C ALA A 68 -1.57 32.98 3.51
N LEU A 69 -0.76 32.14 4.19
CA LEU A 69 0.23 31.31 3.50
C LEU A 69 -0.43 30.46 2.40
N TYR A 70 -1.62 29.92 2.63
CA TYR A 70 -2.33 29.08 1.67
C TYR A 70 -3.25 29.88 0.72
N ALA A 71 -3.09 31.20 0.66
CA ALA A 71 -3.95 32.12 -0.09
C ALA A 71 -5.42 32.10 0.36
N ILE A 72 -5.66 31.84 1.66
CA ILE A 72 -7.00 31.86 2.26
C ILE A 72 -7.12 33.04 3.22
N GLY A 73 -8.22 33.77 3.09
CA GLY A 73 -8.55 34.95 3.88
C GLY A 73 -8.15 36.26 3.23
N ASP A 74 -8.14 37.34 4.01
CA ASP A 74 -7.77 38.68 3.54
C ASP A 74 -6.25 38.82 3.45
N LEU A 75 -5.72 38.76 2.22
CA LEU A 75 -4.29 38.79 1.95
C LEU A 75 -3.67 40.17 2.16
N ASP A 76 -4.43 41.25 1.96
CA ASP A 76 -3.92 42.61 2.18
C ASP A 76 -3.86 42.92 3.67
N ALA A 77 -4.88 42.53 4.43
CA ALA A 77 -4.83 42.59 5.90
C ALA A 77 -3.70 41.73 6.46
N ALA A 78 -3.46 40.52 5.91
CA ALA A 78 -2.35 39.68 6.32
C ALA A 78 -0.98 40.29 5.95
N ARG A 79 -0.86 40.93 4.78
CA ARG A 79 0.35 41.67 4.37
C ARG A 79 0.65 42.82 5.34
N GLN A 80 -0.38 43.60 5.68
CA GLN A 80 -0.26 44.71 6.63
C GLN A 80 0.13 44.22 8.03
N LEU A 81 -0.60 43.24 8.56
CA LEU A 81 -0.28 42.59 9.85
C LEU A 81 1.15 42.05 9.88
N ASN A 82 1.61 41.45 8.78
CA ASN A 82 2.98 40.94 8.67
C ASN A 82 4.04 42.05 8.73
N ARG A 83 3.74 43.30 8.35
CA ARG A 83 4.67 44.43 8.46
C ARG A 83 4.64 45.08 9.85
N ASP A 84 3.47 45.11 10.48
CA ASP A 84 3.23 45.81 11.75
C ASP A 84 3.73 45.03 12.96
N LEU A 85 3.73 43.70 12.90
CA LEU A 85 4.20 42.88 14.01
C LEU A 85 5.71 43.06 14.29
N PRO A 86 6.12 43.08 15.57
CA PRO A 86 7.54 43.05 15.96
C PRO A 86 8.31 41.94 15.24
N THR A 87 9.49 42.25 14.73
CA THR A 87 10.23 41.39 13.79
C THR A 87 10.64 40.03 14.37
N HIS A 88 10.79 39.90 15.69
CA HIS A 88 11.12 38.66 16.39
C HIS A 88 9.94 37.68 16.53
N LEU A 89 8.69 38.12 16.28
CA LEU A 89 7.53 37.23 16.40
C LEU A 89 7.35 36.40 15.12
N PHE A 90 7.23 35.08 15.29
CA PHE A 90 6.86 34.13 14.24
C PHE A 90 7.75 34.18 12.98
N THR A 91 9.03 34.49 13.15
CA THR A 91 9.94 34.84 12.04
C THR A 91 9.96 33.81 10.91
N PRO A 92 9.96 32.48 11.15
CA PRO A 92 9.99 31.48 10.06
C PRO A 92 8.69 31.47 9.23
N MET A 93 7.54 31.63 9.88
CA MET A 93 6.24 31.68 9.19
C MET A 93 6.11 32.96 8.35
N ARG A 94 6.47 34.09 8.95
CA ARG A 94 6.39 35.41 8.33
C ARG A 94 7.38 35.60 7.20
N TYR A 95 8.58 35.02 7.30
CA TYR A 95 9.55 35.03 6.21
C TYR A 95 9.00 34.28 4.99
N ARG A 96 8.46 33.07 5.19
CA ARG A 96 7.79 32.31 4.12
C ARG A 96 6.61 33.06 3.52
N LEU A 97 5.80 33.72 4.35
CA LEU A 97 4.68 34.53 3.88
C LEU A 97 5.17 35.69 3.02
N SER A 98 6.25 36.37 3.44
CA SER A 98 6.85 37.47 2.69
C SER A 98 7.34 37.02 1.31
N LEU A 99 7.94 35.83 1.20
CA LEU A 99 8.30 35.24 -0.10
C LEU A 99 7.06 34.96 -0.98
N ARG A 100 5.99 34.40 -0.40
CA ARG A 100 4.73 34.11 -1.13
C ARG A 100 4.02 35.39 -1.60
N LEU A 101 4.01 36.42 -0.76
CA LEU A 101 3.42 37.73 -1.06
C LEU A 101 4.30 38.61 -1.95
N ARG A 102 5.49 38.12 -2.33
CA ARG A 102 6.51 38.84 -3.12
C ARG A 102 6.92 40.17 -2.46
N ASP A 103 7.14 40.15 -1.15
CA ASP A 103 7.61 41.29 -0.34
C ASP A 103 9.07 41.09 0.10
N PRO A 104 10.06 41.39 -0.76
CA PRO A 104 11.47 41.17 -0.45
C PRO A 104 11.98 42.11 0.66
N ALA A 105 11.36 43.28 0.83
CA ALA A 105 11.73 44.24 1.87
C ALA A 105 11.40 43.67 3.26
N GLN A 106 10.18 43.15 3.44
CA GLN A 106 9.79 42.49 4.69
C GLN A 106 10.58 41.20 4.93
N ALA A 107 10.82 40.40 3.88
CA ALA A 107 11.66 39.20 4.00
C ALA A 107 13.08 39.53 4.50
N LYS A 108 13.70 40.58 3.94
CA LYS A 108 15.01 41.09 4.39
C LYS A 108 14.96 41.58 5.83
N ARG A 109 13.94 42.36 6.20
CA ARG A 109 13.75 42.88 7.57
C ARG A 109 13.67 41.76 8.60
N LEU A 110 12.88 40.71 8.34
CA LEU A 110 12.75 39.55 9.22
C LEU A 110 14.05 38.76 9.34
N ARG A 111 14.77 38.58 8.22
CA ARG A 111 16.03 37.83 8.19
C ARG A 111 17.16 38.52 8.95
N LEU A 112 17.14 39.85 9.02
CA LEU A 112 18.16 40.64 9.71
C LEU A 112 17.87 40.87 11.21
N ASP A 113 16.76 40.35 11.73
CA ASP A 113 16.45 40.47 13.16
C ASP A 113 17.53 39.75 14.00
N PRO A 114 18.12 40.41 15.01
CA PRO A 114 19.22 39.85 15.81
C PRO A 114 18.79 38.70 16.72
N ALA A 115 17.49 38.49 16.94
CA ALA A 115 16.97 37.36 17.71
C ALA A 115 16.99 36.03 16.93
N ASN A 116 17.27 36.05 15.63
CA ASN A 116 17.33 34.84 14.82
C ASN A 116 18.58 34.01 15.15
N GLY A 117 18.37 32.75 15.55
CA GLY A 117 19.45 31.79 15.76
C GLY A 117 19.81 30.99 14.50
N PRO A 118 20.72 30.02 14.63
CA PRO A 118 21.13 29.15 13.51
C PRO A 118 19.96 28.41 12.85
N ARG A 119 18.94 28.01 13.64
CA ARG A 119 17.77 27.27 13.14
C ARG A 119 16.85 28.15 12.30
N GLU A 120 16.61 29.39 12.71
CA GLU A 120 15.85 30.38 11.94
C GLU A 120 16.56 30.68 10.63
N LEU A 121 17.89 30.90 10.66
CA LEU A 121 18.68 31.15 9.45
C LEU A 121 18.68 29.95 8.48
N ALA A 122 18.76 28.72 9.00
CA ALA A 122 18.63 27.51 8.20
C ALA A 122 17.22 27.37 7.61
N ASP A 123 16.18 27.72 8.36
CA ASP A 123 14.80 27.73 7.88
C ASP A 123 14.57 28.79 6.79
N PHE A 124 15.16 29.98 6.92
CA PHE A 124 15.11 31.01 5.88
C PHE A 124 15.82 30.57 4.60
N ARG A 125 17.00 29.95 4.72
CA ARG A 125 17.72 29.37 3.57
C ARG A 125 16.89 28.30 2.89
N THR A 126 16.32 27.37 3.66
CA THR A 126 15.47 26.30 3.14
C THR A 126 14.20 26.84 2.47
N SER A 127 13.56 27.82 3.10
CA SER A 127 12.35 28.47 2.58
C SER A 127 12.62 29.25 1.29
N ALA A 128 13.75 29.95 1.22
CA ALA A 128 14.21 30.59 -0.01
C ALA A 128 14.52 29.53 -1.08
N GLY A 129 15.23 28.46 -0.73
CA GLY A 129 15.53 27.35 -1.65
C GLY A 129 14.27 26.74 -2.25
N LEU A 130 13.25 26.44 -1.44
CA LEU A 130 11.96 25.96 -1.92
C LEU A 130 11.23 26.98 -2.80
N HIS A 131 11.30 28.26 -2.47
CA HIS A 131 10.73 29.33 -3.30
C HIS A 131 11.38 29.37 -4.69
N GLU A 132 12.70 29.24 -4.76
CA GLU A 132 13.47 29.18 -6.00
C GLU A 132 13.18 27.90 -6.79
N ILE A 133 13.09 26.74 -6.13
CA ILE A 133 12.73 25.44 -6.74
C ILE A 133 11.32 25.51 -7.34
N TRP A 134 10.35 26.08 -6.63
CA TRP A 134 8.99 26.29 -7.12
C TRP A 134 8.91 27.29 -8.28
N ALA A 135 9.90 28.17 -8.40
CA ALA A 135 10.05 29.07 -9.54
C ALA A 135 10.96 28.48 -10.63
N HIS A 136 11.26 27.18 -10.58
CA HIS A 136 12.09 26.42 -11.53
C HIS A 136 13.53 26.92 -11.66
N ARG A 137 14.03 27.69 -10.68
CA ARG A 137 15.42 28.14 -10.59
C ARG A 137 16.25 27.15 -9.79
N TYR A 138 16.27 25.91 -10.26
CA TYR A 138 16.85 24.76 -9.55
C TYR A 138 18.33 24.92 -9.19
N GLY A 139 19.12 25.58 -10.05
CA GLY A 139 20.54 25.84 -9.81
C GLY A 139 20.82 26.73 -8.58
N ILE A 140 19.88 27.62 -8.22
CA ILE A 140 19.93 28.44 -7.00
C ILE A 140 19.23 27.72 -5.86
N GLY A 141 18.09 27.09 -6.16
CA GLY A 141 17.19 26.53 -5.16
C GLY A 141 17.75 25.33 -4.41
N PHE A 142 18.34 24.35 -5.10
CA PHE A 142 18.86 23.14 -4.44
C PHE A 142 20.02 23.43 -3.47
N PRO A 143 21.02 24.27 -3.81
CA PRO A 143 22.06 24.66 -2.85
C PRO A 143 21.52 25.28 -1.56
N LEU A 144 20.48 26.12 -1.65
CA LEU A 144 19.83 26.73 -0.48
C LEU A 144 19.01 25.70 0.31
N TYR A 145 18.31 24.81 -0.40
CA TYR A 145 17.48 23.74 0.18
C TYR A 145 18.29 22.68 0.94
N ALA A 146 19.59 22.54 0.65
CA ALA A 146 20.50 21.69 1.42
C ALA A 146 20.55 22.06 2.92
N ALA A 147 20.19 23.29 3.31
CA ALA A 147 20.12 23.71 4.71
C ALA A 147 18.96 23.07 5.52
N ARG A 148 18.09 22.27 4.88
CA ARG A 148 16.89 21.68 5.52
C ARG A 148 17.21 20.79 6.72
N TRP A 149 18.42 20.23 6.77
CA TRP A 149 18.86 19.35 7.87
C TRP A 149 18.71 20.00 9.26
N GLN A 150 18.75 21.33 9.33
CA GLN A 150 18.62 22.10 10.57
C GLN A 150 17.38 23.03 10.61
N ALA A 151 16.56 23.01 9.55
CA ALA A 151 15.42 23.91 9.41
C ALA A 151 14.28 23.58 10.38
N ILE A 152 13.55 24.61 10.81
CA ILE A 152 12.43 24.48 11.76
C ILE A 152 11.26 23.74 11.13
N ASN A 153 10.97 24.01 9.85
CA ASN A 153 9.86 23.39 9.11
C ASN A 153 10.14 21.98 8.59
N PHE A 154 11.37 21.48 8.75
CA PHE A 154 11.77 20.12 8.39
C PHE A 154 12.26 19.35 9.63
N PRO A 155 11.43 19.21 10.67
CA PRO A 155 11.86 18.51 11.86
C PRO A 155 12.17 17.05 11.52
N LYS A 156 13.29 16.53 12.06
CA LYS A 156 13.64 15.10 12.03
C LYS A 156 14.03 14.53 10.66
N VAL A 157 14.50 15.37 9.73
CA VAL A 157 15.10 14.86 8.47
C VAL A 157 16.45 14.17 8.70
N LEU A 158 17.22 14.63 9.69
CA LEU A 158 18.49 14.02 10.11
C LEU A 158 18.30 13.36 11.48
N PRO A 159 18.63 12.07 11.66
CA PRO A 159 18.65 11.44 12.97
C PRO A 159 19.69 12.06 13.90
N ASP A 160 19.38 12.17 15.19
CA ASP A 160 20.30 12.73 16.20
C ASP A 160 21.61 11.94 16.32
N SER A 161 21.57 10.65 15.96
CA SER A 161 22.73 9.75 15.93
C SER A 161 23.65 9.96 14.72
N VAL A 162 23.31 10.85 13.78
CA VAL A 162 24.01 11.03 12.50
C VAL A 162 24.51 12.46 12.35
N THR A 163 25.66 12.66 11.72
CA THR A 163 26.20 13.99 11.39
C THR A 163 25.95 14.27 9.91
N HIS A 164 25.40 15.45 9.59
CA HIS A 164 25.17 15.85 8.21
C HIS A 164 26.49 16.05 7.45
N ALA A 165 26.58 15.51 6.24
CA ALA A 165 27.63 15.78 5.27
C ALA A 165 27.00 16.35 3.99
N PRO A 166 27.40 17.56 3.56
CA PRO A 166 26.98 18.09 2.25
C PRO A 166 27.35 17.14 1.12
N LEU A 167 26.46 16.96 0.15
CA LEU A 167 26.72 16.13 -1.02
C LEU A 167 27.71 16.83 -1.97
N PRO A 168 28.91 16.27 -2.23
CA PRO A 168 29.88 16.86 -3.14
C PRO A 168 29.43 16.77 -4.60
N ALA A 169 30.10 17.52 -5.47
CA ALA A 169 29.87 17.46 -6.91
C ALA A 169 30.40 16.16 -7.53
N ASP A 170 31.57 15.69 -7.06
CA ASP A 170 32.18 14.42 -7.46
C ASP A 170 31.68 13.29 -6.53
N PRO A 171 30.99 12.26 -7.07
CA PRO A 171 30.52 11.11 -6.29
C PRO A 171 31.64 10.33 -5.58
N SER A 172 32.91 10.46 -5.99
CA SER A 172 34.04 9.81 -5.31
C SER A 172 34.23 10.28 -3.85
N GLY A 173 33.74 11.48 -3.53
CA GLY A 173 33.80 12.07 -2.19
C GLY A 173 32.59 11.77 -1.31
N ASP A 174 31.66 10.92 -1.77
CA ASP A 174 30.42 10.66 -1.05
C ASP A 174 30.68 9.90 0.26
N ALA A 175 29.97 10.29 1.31
CA ALA A 175 29.89 9.58 2.56
C ALA A 175 29.24 8.20 2.36
N GLY A 176 29.68 7.22 3.14
CA GLY A 176 29.17 5.85 3.05
C GLY A 176 27.71 5.66 3.47
N LEU A 177 27.07 6.66 4.10
CA LEU A 177 25.70 6.59 4.62
C LEU A 177 24.77 7.62 3.94
N ILE A 178 23.57 7.17 3.55
CA ILE A 178 22.51 8.01 2.96
C ILE A 178 21.25 7.93 3.82
N VAL A 179 20.69 9.08 4.19
CA VAL A 179 19.45 9.19 4.97
C VAL A 179 18.25 9.33 4.04
N LEU A 180 17.37 8.34 4.07
CA LEU A 180 16.04 8.37 3.46
C LEU A 180 15.09 9.20 4.33
N GLU A 181 15.01 10.48 3.99
CA GLU A 181 14.14 11.47 4.62
C GLU A 181 12.78 11.58 3.92
N GLN A 182 11.84 12.28 4.58
CA GLN A 182 10.53 12.67 4.02
C GLN A 182 9.54 11.52 3.74
N GLY A 183 8.55 11.78 2.88
CA GLY A 183 7.46 10.87 2.58
C GLY A 183 7.85 9.78 1.58
N LEU A 184 7.00 8.76 1.43
CA LEU A 184 7.27 7.63 0.54
C LEU A 184 7.47 8.05 -0.93
N GLY A 185 6.69 9.03 -1.42
CA GLY A 185 6.83 9.55 -2.77
C GLY A 185 8.20 10.17 -3.00
N ASP A 186 8.63 11.04 -2.09
CA ASP A 186 9.95 11.68 -2.11
C ASP A 186 11.06 10.63 -2.05
N VAL A 187 10.95 9.64 -1.15
CA VAL A 187 11.93 8.55 -1.05
C VAL A 187 12.08 7.80 -2.37
N LEU A 188 10.99 7.40 -3.03
CA LEU A 188 11.07 6.73 -4.33
C LEU A 188 11.73 7.62 -5.40
N PHE A 189 11.40 8.92 -5.39
CA PHE A 189 12.01 9.89 -6.28
C PHE A 189 13.51 10.04 -6.04
N HIS A 190 13.95 10.16 -4.79
CA HIS A 190 15.36 10.22 -4.41
C HIS A 190 16.10 8.93 -4.78
N LEU A 191 15.52 7.76 -4.48
CA LEU A 191 16.12 6.46 -4.83
C LEU A 191 16.31 6.32 -6.34
N ALA A 192 15.41 6.86 -7.17
CA ALA A 192 15.58 6.87 -8.62
C ALA A 192 16.79 7.71 -9.06
N HIS A 193 16.99 8.90 -8.46
CA HIS A 193 18.19 9.70 -8.73
C HIS A 193 19.47 8.99 -8.28
N ILE A 194 19.49 8.45 -7.06
CA ILE A 194 20.63 7.71 -6.50
C ILE A 194 20.98 6.50 -7.38
N LYS A 195 19.96 5.75 -7.84
CA LYS A 195 20.16 4.60 -8.72
C LYS A 195 20.66 5.00 -10.10
N ALA A 196 20.16 6.12 -10.66
CA ALA A 196 20.56 6.64 -11.96
C ALA A 196 22.00 7.18 -12.01
N GLU A 197 22.66 7.38 -10.86
CA GLU A 197 24.08 7.72 -10.79
C GLU A 197 25.00 6.49 -10.88
N GLY A 198 24.50 5.30 -10.49
CA GLY A 198 25.25 4.04 -10.60
C GLY A 198 26.39 3.85 -9.60
N ALA A 199 26.61 4.78 -8.66
CA ALA A 199 27.73 4.76 -7.71
C ALA A 199 27.41 4.19 -6.31
N HIS A 200 26.14 3.88 -6.02
CA HIS A 200 25.66 3.63 -4.65
C HIS A 200 25.15 2.21 -4.37
N GLU A 201 25.54 1.25 -5.20
CA GLU A 201 25.07 -0.15 -5.10
C GLU A 201 25.49 -0.82 -3.78
N THR A 202 26.58 -0.38 -3.16
CA THR A 202 27.12 -0.90 -1.88
C THR A 202 27.01 0.09 -0.71
N SER A 203 26.34 1.23 -0.89
CA SER A 203 26.21 2.24 0.16
C SER A 203 25.37 1.73 1.35
N ALA A 204 25.53 2.37 2.51
CA ALA A 204 24.63 2.18 3.63
C ALA A 204 23.47 3.17 3.56
N PHE A 205 22.27 2.73 3.95
CA PHE A 205 21.08 3.55 4.01
C PHE A 205 20.47 3.54 5.41
N THR A 206 19.83 4.63 5.78
CA THR A 206 19.01 4.71 6.99
C THR A 206 17.72 5.50 6.78
N GLY A 207 16.75 5.34 7.67
CA GLY A 207 15.45 6.01 7.62
C GLY A 207 14.40 5.24 8.41
N LEU A 208 13.13 5.46 8.09
CA LEU A 208 12.03 4.69 8.70
C LEU A 208 12.16 3.20 8.34
N ALA A 209 11.90 2.31 9.30
CA ALA A 209 12.05 0.86 9.14
C ALA A 209 11.32 0.30 7.90
N LYS A 210 10.19 0.91 7.52
CA LYS A 210 9.40 0.54 6.32
C LYS A 210 10.13 0.76 4.99
N TYR A 211 11.22 1.53 4.95
CA TYR A 211 12.00 1.76 3.72
C TYR A 211 13.09 0.69 3.48
N GLY A 212 13.47 -0.09 4.48
CA GLY A 212 14.44 -1.18 4.32
C GLY A 212 14.08 -2.22 3.24
N PRO A 213 12.81 -2.63 3.06
CA PRO A 213 12.39 -3.41 1.90
C PRO A 213 12.69 -2.76 0.54
N LEU A 214 12.58 -1.44 0.41
CA LEU A 214 12.87 -0.73 -0.85
C LEU A 214 14.37 -0.79 -1.18
N ILE A 215 15.23 -0.59 -0.18
CA ILE A 215 16.68 -0.71 -0.35
C ILE A 215 17.06 -2.12 -0.80
N ARG A 216 16.56 -3.16 -0.12
CA ARG A 216 16.78 -4.56 -0.53
C ARG A 216 16.32 -4.87 -1.96
N ARG A 217 15.28 -4.18 -2.44
CA ARG A 217 14.75 -4.36 -3.80
C ARG A 217 15.61 -3.65 -4.84
N TYR A 218 15.95 -2.39 -4.61
CA TYR A 218 16.56 -1.53 -5.63
C TYR A 218 18.08 -1.45 -5.55
N PHE A 219 18.67 -1.78 -4.40
CA PHE A 219 20.10 -1.79 -4.12
C PHE A 219 20.46 -3.09 -3.35
N PRO A 220 20.36 -4.27 -3.98
CA PRO A 220 20.51 -5.56 -3.28
C PRO A 220 21.87 -5.77 -2.58
N LYS A 221 22.93 -5.05 -2.96
CA LYS A 221 24.24 -5.09 -2.28
C LYS A 221 24.41 -4.04 -1.19
N ALA A 222 23.43 -3.15 -1.02
CA ALA A 222 23.45 -2.10 -0.01
C ALA A 222 23.00 -2.64 1.36
N SER A 223 23.39 -1.92 2.42
CA SER A 223 22.90 -2.19 3.77
C SER A 223 21.82 -1.19 4.17
N PHE A 224 20.92 -1.61 5.06
CA PHE A 224 19.91 -0.72 5.65
C PHE A 224 19.81 -0.91 7.15
N THR A 225 19.95 0.18 7.89
CA THR A 225 19.75 0.22 9.34
C THR A 225 18.68 1.25 9.67
N PRO A 226 17.56 0.88 10.33
CA PRO A 226 16.55 1.83 10.79
C PRO A 226 17.18 2.96 11.61
N ALA A 227 16.69 4.19 11.46
CA ALA A 227 17.27 5.38 12.09
C ALA A 227 17.33 5.29 13.62
N ASP A 228 16.34 4.63 14.24
CA ASP A 228 16.23 4.36 15.67
C ASP A 228 17.18 3.25 16.17
N ARG A 229 17.92 2.59 15.27
CA ARG A 229 18.85 1.50 15.57
C ARG A 229 20.29 1.79 15.17
N ILE A 230 20.60 3.01 14.73
CA ILE A 230 21.98 3.41 14.49
C ILE A 230 22.68 3.49 15.85
N ALA A 231 23.73 2.68 16.02
CA ALA A 231 24.52 2.63 17.23
C ALA A 231 25.26 3.97 17.44
N THR A 232 25.22 4.49 18.66
CA THR A 232 25.80 5.79 19.02
C THR A 232 27.15 5.67 19.74
N ASP A 233 27.51 4.45 20.13
CA ASP A 233 28.73 4.08 20.86
C ASP A 233 30.01 4.20 20.01
N LEU A 234 29.91 4.03 18.69
CA LEU A 234 31.00 4.19 17.73
C LEU A 234 31.15 5.61 17.16
N GLY A 235 30.47 6.60 17.75
CA GLY A 235 30.39 7.97 17.26
C GLY A 235 29.23 8.20 16.27
N ARG A 236 29.09 9.45 15.77
CA ARG A 236 28.01 9.83 14.85
C ARG A 236 28.46 9.71 13.39
N PRO A 237 28.02 8.68 12.63
CA PRO A 237 28.42 8.54 11.22
C PRO A 237 28.02 9.76 10.40
N ARG A 238 28.84 10.09 9.40
CA ARG A 238 28.56 11.17 8.44
C ARG A 238 27.59 10.66 7.36
N ALA A 239 26.57 11.42 7.03
CA ALA A 239 25.59 11.02 6.02
C ALA A 239 25.11 12.15 5.13
N HIS A 240 24.80 11.78 3.88
CA HIS A 240 24.08 12.63 2.94
C HIS A 240 22.57 12.53 3.15
N LEU A 241 21.85 13.61 2.84
CA LEU A 241 20.40 13.57 2.76
C LEU A 241 19.96 13.19 1.35
N ALA A 242 19.03 12.24 1.22
CA ALA A 242 18.66 11.67 -0.07
C ALA A 242 18.11 12.71 -1.08
N ALA A 243 17.47 13.81 -0.65
CA ALA A 243 16.99 14.82 -1.60
C ALA A 243 18.11 15.63 -2.28
N ASP A 244 19.34 15.63 -1.74
CA ASP A 244 20.46 16.35 -2.36
C ASP A 244 20.88 15.74 -3.71
N PHE A 245 20.61 14.44 -3.89
CA PHE A 245 20.85 13.71 -5.13
C PHE A 245 19.96 14.19 -6.27
N VAL A 246 18.81 14.81 -5.98
CA VAL A 246 17.97 15.46 -7.00
C VAL A 246 18.71 16.66 -7.60
N GLY A 247 19.29 17.50 -6.75
CA GLY A 247 20.04 18.69 -7.20
C GLY A 247 21.33 18.33 -7.94
N ARG A 248 22.03 17.27 -7.51
CA ARG A 248 23.17 16.74 -8.26
C ARG A 248 22.74 16.12 -9.59
N GLY A 249 21.67 15.34 -9.60
CA GLY A 249 21.06 14.79 -10.81
C GLY A 249 20.66 15.87 -11.82
N TYR A 250 20.01 16.95 -11.35
CA TYR A 250 19.65 18.09 -12.20
C TYR A 250 20.86 18.76 -12.85
N ARG A 251 21.94 18.99 -12.09
CA ARG A 251 23.18 19.57 -12.66
C ARG A 251 23.81 18.67 -13.73
N ARG A 252 23.68 17.35 -13.57
CA ARG A 252 24.21 16.36 -14.53
C ARG A 252 23.32 16.22 -15.78
N LEU A 253 22.00 16.22 -15.62
CA LEU A 253 21.06 15.86 -16.67
C LEU A 253 20.37 17.06 -17.33
N GLY A 254 20.42 18.25 -16.72
CA GLY A 254 19.67 19.42 -17.16
C GLY A 254 18.15 19.32 -16.95
N THR A 255 17.67 18.23 -16.36
CA THR A 255 16.26 17.96 -16.08
C THR A 255 16.08 17.41 -14.67
N ILE A 256 14.90 17.60 -14.09
CA ILE A 256 14.49 17.02 -12.81
C ILE A 256 14.20 15.52 -12.94
N ALA A 257 13.94 15.01 -14.14
CA ALA A 257 13.72 13.58 -14.34
C ALA A 257 15.00 12.78 -14.06
N PRO A 258 14.93 11.67 -13.30
CA PRO A 258 16.08 10.80 -13.10
C PRO A 258 16.45 9.96 -14.34
N GLY A 259 15.58 9.93 -15.36
CA GLY A 259 15.81 9.22 -16.63
C GLY A 259 15.68 7.70 -16.55
N ILE A 260 15.17 7.15 -15.45
CA ILE A 260 15.01 5.70 -15.24
C ILE A 260 13.62 5.35 -14.68
N THR A 261 13.21 4.11 -14.91
CA THR A 261 12.16 3.43 -14.13
C THR A 261 12.81 2.53 -13.07
N LEU A 262 12.14 2.35 -11.93
CA LEU A 262 12.61 1.43 -10.87
C LEU A 262 12.05 0.02 -11.05
N ASP A 263 10.90 -0.09 -11.70
CA ASP A 263 10.13 -1.31 -11.88
C ASP A 263 9.49 -1.35 -13.28
N GLN A 264 8.87 -2.47 -13.59
CA GLN A 264 8.15 -2.71 -14.85
C GLN A 264 6.75 -3.24 -14.58
N PRO A 265 5.76 -2.93 -15.42
CA PRO A 265 4.41 -3.47 -15.28
C PRO A 265 4.42 -4.98 -15.51
N ARG A 266 3.42 -5.67 -14.95
CA ARG A 266 3.25 -7.12 -15.06
C ARG A 266 1.80 -7.45 -15.38
N ARG A 267 1.59 -8.63 -15.94
CA ARG A 267 0.28 -9.25 -16.17
C ARG A 267 0.45 -10.75 -16.16
N HIS A 268 -0.38 -11.47 -15.42
CA HIS A 268 -0.46 -12.93 -15.43
C HIS A 268 -1.69 -13.41 -16.23
N PRO A 269 -1.76 -14.69 -16.64
CA PRO A 269 -2.87 -15.20 -17.46
C PRO A 269 -4.26 -14.99 -16.83
N PHE A 270 -4.32 -15.03 -15.51
CA PHE A 270 -5.54 -14.91 -14.71
C PHE A 270 -5.76 -13.52 -14.10
N ASP A 271 -4.90 -12.55 -14.42
CA ASP A 271 -5.13 -11.18 -13.98
C ASP A 271 -6.23 -10.57 -14.85
N PRO A 272 -7.28 -9.99 -14.27
CA PRO A 272 -8.19 -9.11 -14.99
C PRO A 272 -7.68 -7.67 -14.97
N PRO A 273 -8.12 -6.80 -15.90
CA PRO A 273 -7.80 -5.39 -15.83
C PRO A 273 -8.49 -4.74 -14.62
N VAL A 274 -7.70 -4.12 -13.74
CA VAL A 274 -8.18 -3.39 -12.56
C VAL A 274 -7.46 -2.05 -12.47
N PHE A 275 -8.18 -0.99 -12.09
CA PHE A 275 -7.64 0.36 -11.91
C PHE A 275 -7.41 0.69 -10.44
N GLY A 276 -6.23 1.19 -10.12
CA GLY A 276 -5.94 1.69 -8.77
C GLY A 276 -6.55 3.08 -8.55
N LEU A 277 -7.19 3.31 -7.41
CA LEU A 277 -7.84 4.59 -7.10
C LEU A 277 -7.29 5.22 -5.81
N CYS A 278 -6.91 6.49 -5.87
CA CYS A 278 -6.52 7.29 -4.70
C CYS A 278 -7.09 8.71 -4.80
N TRP A 279 -7.96 9.07 -3.86
CA TRP A 279 -8.76 10.29 -3.93
C TRP A 279 -8.32 11.37 -2.93
N ARG A 280 -7.42 11.03 -2.00
CA ARG A 280 -6.90 11.96 -0.99
C ARG A 280 -5.38 11.84 -0.87
N GLY A 281 -4.70 12.97 -1.05
CA GLY A 281 -3.26 13.12 -0.88
C GLY A 281 -2.88 14.20 0.13
N GLY A 282 -1.58 14.41 0.30
CA GLY A 282 -1.03 15.43 1.17
C GLY A 282 -1.06 15.11 2.67
N SER A 283 -0.44 15.99 3.44
CA SER A 283 -0.45 16.03 4.91
C SER A 283 -1.11 17.35 5.35
N GLY A 284 -1.29 17.57 6.66
CA GLY A 284 -1.80 18.83 7.19
C GLY A 284 -1.02 20.08 6.73
N GLN A 285 0.24 19.91 6.33
CA GLN A 285 1.13 20.97 5.83
C GLN A 285 1.16 21.10 4.29
N ASN A 286 0.55 20.15 3.55
CA ASN A 286 0.66 20.04 2.09
C ASN A 286 -0.69 20.19 1.38
N ARG A 287 -1.43 21.28 1.65
CA ARG A 287 -2.67 21.65 0.92
C ARG A 287 -3.67 20.49 0.80
N ARG A 288 -3.94 19.78 1.91
CA ARG A 288 -4.78 18.57 1.93
C ARG A 288 -6.16 18.78 1.29
N GLU A 289 -6.77 19.96 1.49
CA GLU A 289 -8.06 20.31 0.87
C GLU A 289 -7.98 20.34 -0.67
N GLU A 290 -6.93 20.93 -1.25
CA GLU A 290 -6.73 20.96 -2.70
C GLU A 290 -6.53 19.54 -3.25
N ARG A 291 -5.78 18.70 -2.54
CA ARG A 291 -5.43 17.32 -2.91
C ARG A 291 -6.49 16.28 -2.50
N HIS A 292 -7.76 16.66 -2.48
CA HIS A 292 -8.85 15.77 -2.07
C HIS A 292 -10.03 15.86 -3.04
N ILE A 293 -10.54 14.69 -3.45
CA ILE A 293 -11.80 14.52 -4.16
C ILE A 293 -12.68 13.63 -3.28
N PRO A 294 -13.93 14.00 -2.97
CA PRO A 294 -14.84 13.10 -2.28
C PRO A 294 -14.99 11.78 -3.04
N LEU A 295 -14.83 10.65 -2.34
CA LEU A 295 -14.84 9.32 -2.96
C LEU A 295 -16.07 9.09 -3.85
N ARG A 296 -17.27 9.46 -3.39
CA ARG A 296 -18.51 9.30 -4.15
C ARG A 296 -18.47 10.00 -5.51
N PHE A 297 -18.00 11.25 -5.54
CA PHE A 297 -17.91 12.01 -6.79
C PHE A 297 -16.99 11.32 -7.79
N LEU A 298 -15.88 10.74 -7.31
CA LEU A 298 -14.96 10.02 -8.17
C LEU A 298 -15.56 8.71 -8.69
N LEU A 299 -16.30 7.97 -7.85
CA LEU A 299 -16.99 6.74 -8.25
C LEU A 299 -18.10 6.99 -9.27
N ASP A 300 -18.83 8.10 -9.15
CA ASP A 300 -19.91 8.50 -10.08
C ASP A 300 -19.39 8.85 -11.47
N MET A 301 -18.10 9.20 -11.60
CA MET A 301 -17.47 9.52 -12.89
C MET A 301 -16.88 8.29 -13.60
N LEU A 302 -16.74 7.15 -12.91
CA LEU A 302 -16.13 5.95 -13.49
C LEU A 302 -17.17 5.13 -14.28
N PRO A 303 -16.80 4.48 -15.39
CA PRO A 303 -17.65 3.54 -16.10
C PRO A 303 -18.19 2.41 -15.21
N LEU A 304 -19.34 1.84 -15.58
CA LEU A 304 -20.00 0.78 -14.81
C LEU A 304 -19.23 -0.54 -14.79
N ASP A 305 -18.43 -0.80 -15.82
CA ASP A 305 -17.59 -1.99 -15.98
C ASP A 305 -16.14 -1.79 -15.49
N CYS A 306 -15.79 -0.57 -15.07
CA CYS A 306 -14.45 -0.24 -14.59
C CYS A 306 -14.20 -0.84 -13.20
N ARG A 307 -13.48 -1.95 -13.12
CA ARG A 307 -13.02 -2.55 -11.86
C ARG A 307 -11.99 -1.67 -11.17
N ILE A 308 -12.19 -1.42 -9.88
CA ILE A 308 -11.30 -0.56 -9.11
C ILE A 308 -10.73 -1.24 -7.88
N LEU A 309 -9.51 -0.84 -7.53
CA LEU A 309 -8.82 -1.23 -6.31
C LEU A 309 -8.49 0.02 -5.50
N ALA A 310 -8.95 0.06 -4.25
CA ALA A 310 -8.67 1.17 -3.36
C ALA A 310 -7.18 1.18 -2.95
N LEU A 311 -6.48 2.28 -3.26
CA LEU A 311 -5.10 2.55 -2.90
C LEU A 311 -4.96 3.65 -1.84
N GLN A 312 -6.07 4.05 -1.21
CA GLN A 312 -6.09 5.08 -0.17
C GLN A 312 -5.46 4.55 1.12
N PHE A 313 -4.38 5.19 1.58
CA PHE A 313 -3.61 4.74 2.74
C PHE A 313 -4.30 5.02 4.09
N ASP A 314 -5.12 6.09 4.15
CA ASP A 314 -5.87 6.52 5.34
C ASP A 314 -7.38 6.25 5.19
N LEU A 315 -7.73 5.07 4.67
CA LEU A 315 -9.11 4.68 4.40
C LEU A 315 -9.97 4.67 5.67
N THR A 316 -11.06 5.44 5.70
CA THR A 316 -11.99 5.48 6.84
C THR A 316 -12.99 4.33 6.82
N ALA A 317 -13.68 4.10 7.95
CA ALA A 317 -14.74 3.09 8.02
C ALA A 317 -15.92 3.41 7.09
N GLU A 318 -16.26 4.69 6.95
CA GLU A 318 -17.31 5.15 6.03
C GLU A 318 -16.93 4.92 4.58
N GLU A 319 -15.71 5.31 4.18
CA GLU A 319 -15.20 5.08 2.83
C GLU A 319 -15.13 3.58 2.51
N ARG A 320 -14.73 2.77 3.49
CA ARG A 320 -14.75 1.31 3.36
C ARG A 320 -16.16 0.78 3.11
N ALA A 321 -17.18 1.27 3.82
CA ALA A 321 -18.57 0.86 3.62
C ALA A 321 -19.07 1.25 2.22
N ILE A 322 -18.70 2.44 1.72
CA ILE A 322 -19.00 2.89 0.36
C ILE A 322 -18.40 1.92 -0.67
N LEU A 323 -17.12 1.58 -0.54
CA LEU A 323 -16.43 0.66 -1.46
C LEU A 323 -17.02 -0.75 -1.38
N GLN A 324 -17.38 -1.23 -0.19
CA GLN A 324 -18.00 -2.56 -0.04
C GLN A 324 -19.40 -2.64 -0.66
N ALA A 325 -20.09 -1.51 -0.81
CA ALA A 325 -21.38 -1.43 -1.46
C ALA A 325 -21.28 -1.26 -3.00
N ASP A 326 -20.12 -0.86 -3.53
CA ASP A 326 -19.90 -0.72 -4.97
C ASP A 326 -19.37 -2.03 -5.57
N PRO A 327 -20.12 -2.70 -6.48
CA PRO A 327 -19.72 -3.99 -7.04
C PRO A 327 -18.45 -3.95 -7.89
N ARG A 328 -18.01 -2.75 -8.31
CA ARG A 328 -16.78 -2.56 -9.05
C ARG A 328 -15.55 -2.55 -8.16
N ALA A 329 -15.73 -2.32 -6.86
CA ALA A 329 -14.66 -1.93 -5.96
C ALA A 329 -14.08 -3.07 -5.14
N GLN A 330 -12.76 -3.04 -5.02
CA GLN A 330 -11.98 -3.96 -4.21
C GLN A 330 -11.24 -3.19 -3.13
N VAL A 331 -11.25 -3.75 -1.91
CA VAL A 331 -10.42 -3.26 -0.81
C VAL A 331 -9.34 -4.30 -0.52
N PRO A 332 -8.05 -3.90 -0.47
CA PRO A 332 -6.97 -4.83 -0.13
C PRO A 332 -7.24 -5.61 1.16
N LEU A 333 -6.91 -6.91 1.16
CA LEU A 333 -7.13 -7.84 2.28
C LEU A 333 -6.04 -7.74 3.38
N ALA A 334 -5.21 -6.70 3.30
CA ALA A 334 -4.18 -6.38 4.28
C ALA A 334 -3.82 -4.89 4.21
N ASP A 335 -3.13 -4.40 5.25
CA ASP A 335 -2.65 -3.02 5.33
C ASP A 335 -1.57 -2.74 4.28
N ILE A 336 -1.87 -1.82 3.37
CA ILE A 336 -0.98 -1.38 2.28
C ILE A 336 0.10 -0.39 2.73
N THR A 337 0.06 0.07 3.99
CA THR A 337 1.03 1.04 4.52
C THR A 337 2.23 0.39 5.20
N ALA A 338 2.11 -0.89 5.56
CA ALA A 338 3.11 -1.64 6.32
C ALA A 338 4.39 -1.91 5.54
N ASN A 339 4.29 -2.21 4.24
CA ASN A 339 5.45 -2.47 3.38
C ASN A 339 5.22 -1.89 1.98
N PRO A 340 5.93 -0.82 1.59
CA PRO A 340 5.74 -0.18 0.29
C PRO A 340 6.08 -1.09 -0.90
N VAL A 341 6.98 -2.08 -0.75
CA VAL A 341 7.27 -3.04 -1.83
C VAL A 341 6.05 -3.88 -2.18
N GLU A 342 5.25 -4.27 -1.19
CA GLU A 342 4.03 -5.05 -1.42
C GLU A 342 2.97 -4.23 -2.16
N THR A 343 2.89 -2.93 -1.86
CA THR A 343 2.00 -2.00 -2.56
C THR A 343 2.45 -1.72 -3.99
N ILE A 344 3.76 -1.62 -4.22
CA ILE A 344 4.34 -1.52 -5.57
C ILE A 344 4.04 -2.79 -6.38
N ASP A 345 4.27 -3.97 -5.82
CA ASP A 345 4.00 -5.24 -6.51
C ASP A 345 2.50 -5.43 -6.83
N MET A 346 1.61 -4.87 -6.00
CA MET A 346 0.18 -4.78 -6.30
C MET A 346 -0.12 -3.80 -7.45
N ILE A 347 0.47 -2.60 -7.44
CA ILE A 347 0.28 -1.57 -8.48
C ILE A 347 0.76 -2.04 -9.85
N ARG A 348 1.85 -2.80 -9.90
CA ARG A 348 2.45 -3.28 -11.16
C ARG A 348 1.53 -4.15 -12.00
N GLY A 349 0.55 -4.83 -11.39
CA GLY A 349 -0.44 -5.64 -12.10
C GLY A 349 -1.64 -4.85 -12.67
N LEU A 350 -1.79 -3.58 -12.29
CA LEU A 350 -2.98 -2.79 -12.59
C LEU A 350 -3.00 -2.29 -14.04
N ALA A 351 -4.19 -2.16 -14.62
CA ALA A 351 -4.39 -1.57 -15.96
C ALA A 351 -3.94 -0.10 -15.98
N GLY A 352 -4.22 0.62 -14.91
CA GLY A 352 -3.71 1.96 -14.66
C GLY A 352 -3.98 2.41 -13.23
N VAL A 353 -3.47 3.58 -12.86
CA VAL A 353 -3.73 4.24 -11.57
C VAL A 353 -4.34 5.62 -11.82
N ILE A 354 -5.48 5.89 -11.19
CA ILE A 354 -6.15 7.18 -11.16
C ILE A 354 -5.94 7.77 -9.77
N SER A 355 -5.20 8.87 -9.69
CA SER A 355 -4.78 9.39 -8.38
C SER A 355 -4.66 10.91 -8.38
N VAL A 356 -5.05 11.53 -7.27
CA VAL A 356 -4.53 12.85 -6.87
C VAL A 356 -3.04 12.77 -6.53
N ASP A 357 -2.32 13.90 -6.56
CA ASP A 357 -0.89 14.00 -6.23
C ASP A 357 -0.54 13.34 -4.88
N SER A 358 0.06 12.15 -4.94
CA SER A 358 0.37 11.28 -3.81
C SER A 358 1.52 10.31 -4.12
N ALA A 359 1.95 9.53 -3.12
CA ALA A 359 2.98 8.49 -3.32
C ALA A 359 2.59 7.44 -4.38
N ASN A 360 1.29 7.26 -4.66
CA ASN A 360 0.81 6.35 -5.70
C ASN A 360 1.25 6.79 -7.11
N TRP A 361 1.47 8.09 -7.35
CA TRP A 361 2.04 8.59 -8.61
C TRP A 361 3.45 8.04 -8.82
N HIS A 362 4.29 8.14 -7.79
CA HIS A 362 5.67 7.66 -7.85
C HIS A 362 5.73 6.14 -8.02
N MET A 363 4.88 5.39 -7.30
CA MET A 363 4.83 3.93 -7.43
C MET A 363 4.37 3.49 -8.82
N ALA A 364 3.34 4.12 -9.39
CA ALA A 364 2.87 3.82 -10.75
C ALA A 364 3.86 4.28 -11.83
N GLY A 365 4.31 5.53 -11.71
CA GLY A 365 5.21 6.21 -12.64
C GLY A 365 6.55 5.49 -12.77
N PHE A 366 7.22 5.19 -11.65
CA PHE A 366 8.47 4.43 -11.68
C PHE A 366 8.30 2.95 -11.98
N SER A 367 7.07 2.43 -12.02
CA SER A 367 6.75 1.08 -12.47
C SER A 367 6.32 1.02 -13.94
N GLY A 368 6.24 2.14 -14.65
CA GLY A 368 5.74 2.20 -16.03
C GLY A 368 4.24 1.86 -16.17
N VAL A 369 3.49 1.82 -15.07
CA VAL A 369 2.04 1.60 -15.09
C VAL A 369 1.36 2.90 -15.53
N PRO A 370 0.41 2.88 -16.49
CA PRO A 370 -0.32 4.08 -16.90
C PRO A 370 -0.88 4.84 -15.69
N LEU A 371 -0.55 6.13 -15.61
CA LEU A 371 -0.96 7.00 -14.51
C LEU A 371 -1.84 8.12 -15.06
N LEU A 372 -3.08 8.21 -14.59
CA LEU A 372 -3.87 9.43 -14.71
C LEU A 372 -3.55 10.31 -13.51
N ALA A 373 -2.74 11.33 -13.75
CA ALA A 373 -2.23 12.23 -12.74
C ALA A 373 -3.20 13.40 -12.60
N ILE A 374 -4.13 13.32 -11.62
CA ILE A 374 -5.08 14.40 -11.36
C ILE A 374 -4.36 15.56 -10.69
N MET A 375 -4.05 16.58 -11.47
CA MET A 375 -3.22 17.70 -11.06
C MET A 375 -4.05 18.77 -10.37
N ASN A 376 -3.56 19.23 -9.22
CA ASN A 376 -4.18 20.32 -8.48
C ASN A 376 -3.70 21.65 -9.04
N LYS A 377 -4.49 22.71 -8.86
CA LYS A 377 -4.14 24.08 -9.23
C LYS A 377 -2.72 24.47 -8.80
N THR A 378 -2.33 24.10 -7.58
CA THR A 378 -0.95 24.26 -7.11
C THR A 378 -0.17 22.96 -7.28
N ALA A 379 0.53 22.83 -8.40
CA ALA A 379 1.39 21.68 -8.67
C ALA A 379 2.59 21.62 -7.71
N HIS A 380 3.01 20.41 -7.37
CA HIS A 380 4.30 20.22 -6.71
C HIS A 380 5.44 20.49 -7.69
N TRP A 381 6.60 20.94 -7.18
CA TRP A 381 7.74 21.33 -8.02
C TRP A 381 8.37 20.19 -8.83
N PHE A 382 8.06 18.93 -8.50
CA PHE A 382 8.46 17.75 -9.28
C PHE A 382 8.00 17.83 -10.73
N TRP A 383 6.84 18.43 -10.97
CA TRP A 383 6.11 18.35 -12.23
C TRP A 383 6.49 19.45 -13.24
N GLY A 384 7.58 20.17 -12.97
CA GLY A 384 8.10 21.21 -13.85
C GLY A 384 7.18 22.43 -14.01
N PRO A 385 7.54 23.37 -14.88
CA PRO A 385 6.80 24.63 -15.09
C PRO A 385 5.42 24.43 -15.69
N GLU A 386 5.24 23.40 -16.52
CA GLU A 386 3.96 23.10 -17.17
C GLU A 386 3.02 22.26 -16.30
N ALA A 387 3.42 21.94 -15.07
CA ALA A 387 2.67 21.06 -14.17
C ALA A 387 2.27 19.72 -14.83
N ASP A 388 3.15 19.15 -15.66
CA ASP A 388 2.92 17.90 -16.37
C ASP A 388 3.72 16.77 -15.72
N ALA A 389 3.03 15.74 -15.24
CA ALA A 389 3.65 14.57 -14.64
C ALA A 389 4.50 13.78 -15.65
N ARG A 390 4.27 13.94 -16.96
CA ARG A 390 5.11 13.38 -18.02
C ARG A 390 6.54 13.89 -18.00
N SER A 391 6.78 15.07 -17.41
CA SER A 391 8.13 15.60 -17.20
C SER A 391 9.03 14.66 -16.41
N VAL A 392 8.45 13.76 -15.60
CA VAL A 392 9.16 12.74 -14.83
C VAL A 392 8.75 11.32 -15.26
N PHE A 393 7.45 11.09 -15.47
CA PHE A 393 6.89 9.76 -15.72
C PHE A 393 6.33 9.66 -17.14
N ALA A 394 7.07 9.07 -18.06
CA ALA A 394 6.64 8.92 -19.46
C ALA A 394 5.27 8.22 -19.62
N CYS A 395 4.88 7.36 -18.68
CA CYS A 395 3.57 6.67 -18.68
C CYS A 395 2.39 7.54 -18.20
N ALA A 396 2.64 8.77 -17.73
CA ALA A 396 1.61 9.63 -17.16
C ALA A 396 0.80 10.39 -18.21
N THR A 397 -0.46 10.60 -17.89
CA THR A 397 -1.37 11.57 -18.52
C THR A 397 -1.84 12.50 -17.42
N THR A 398 -1.43 13.77 -17.50
CA THR A 398 -1.90 14.77 -16.56
C THR A 398 -3.28 15.28 -16.95
N LEU A 399 -4.18 15.35 -15.97
CA LEU A 399 -5.51 15.93 -16.12
C LEU A 399 -5.70 16.99 -15.02
N PRO A 400 -5.91 18.27 -15.36
CA PRO A 400 -6.27 19.29 -14.38
C PRO A 400 -7.52 18.89 -13.62
N LYS A 401 -7.55 19.11 -12.30
CA LYS A 401 -8.68 18.71 -11.44
C LYS A 401 -10.01 19.34 -11.88
N GLU A 402 -9.99 20.59 -12.33
CA GLU A 402 -11.14 21.30 -12.91
C GLU A 402 -11.72 20.66 -14.18
N GLU A 403 -10.94 19.85 -14.91
CA GLU A 403 -11.37 19.14 -16.12
C GLU A 403 -11.80 17.69 -15.85
N LEU A 404 -11.73 17.24 -14.59
CA LEU A 404 -12.09 15.89 -14.19
C LEU A 404 -13.60 15.65 -14.35
N SER A 405 -13.95 14.72 -15.23
CA SER A 405 -15.33 14.33 -15.51
C SER A 405 -15.38 12.92 -16.10
N ALA A 406 -16.57 12.32 -16.18
CA ALA A 406 -16.74 11.04 -16.87
C ALA A 406 -16.26 11.09 -18.33
N ARG A 407 -16.46 12.23 -19.02
CA ARG A 407 -16.04 12.43 -20.42
C ARG A 407 -14.53 12.47 -20.59
N SER A 408 -13.78 13.02 -19.63
CA SER A 408 -12.32 13.03 -19.67
C SER A 408 -11.70 11.71 -19.19
N LEU A 409 -12.38 10.97 -18.32
CA LEU A 409 -11.91 9.66 -17.83
C LEU A 409 -12.06 8.53 -18.85
N ALA A 410 -13.20 8.45 -19.55
CA ALA A 410 -13.53 7.30 -20.39
C ALA A 410 -12.47 7.00 -21.48
N PRO A 411 -12.00 7.97 -22.30
CA PRO A 411 -11.00 7.69 -23.33
C PRO A 411 -9.65 7.24 -22.75
N TRP A 412 -9.29 7.75 -21.56
CA TRP A 412 -8.06 7.33 -20.90
C TRP A 412 -8.16 5.89 -20.37
N ILE A 413 -9.30 5.52 -19.79
CA ILE A 413 -9.58 4.15 -19.33
C ILE A 413 -9.51 3.18 -20.50
N GLU A 414 -10.17 3.48 -21.63
CA GLU A 414 -10.12 2.65 -22.85
C GLU A 414 -8.68 2.44 -23.33
N LYS A 415 -7.88 3.52 -23.41
CA LYS A 415 -6.48 3.44 -23.81
C LYS A 415 -5.63 2.63 -22.83
N ALA A 416 -5.88 2.77 -21.53
CA ALA A 416 -5.18 2.02 -20.49
C ALA A 416 -5.54 0.52 -20.54
N LEU A 417 -6.80 0.19 -20.84
CA LEU A 417 -7.25 -1.19 -21.07
C LEU A 417 -6.57 -1.81 -22.30
N ALA A 418 -6.55 -1.09 -23.44
CA ALA A 418 -5.86 -1.55 -24.64
C ALA A 418 -4.38 -1.84 -24.36
N ARG A 419 -3.69 -0.90 -23.71
CA ARG A 419 -2.29 -1.06 -23.28
C ARG A 419 -2.09 -2.23 -22.32
N TRP A 420 -3.04 -2.51 -21.44
CA TRP A 420 -2.97 -3.64 -20.52
C TRP A 420 -3.14 -4.97 -21.26
N SER A 421 -4.06 -5.04 -22.21
CA SER A 421 -4.29 -6.22 -23.05
C SER A 421 -3.11 -6.55 -23.95
N GLU A 422 -2.34 -5.54 -24.38
CA GLU A 422 -1.10 -5.68 -25.14
C GLU A 422 0.10 -6.12 -24.29
N ARG A 423 0.00 -6.06 -22.94
CA ARG A 423 1.14 -6.43 -22.08
C ARG A 423 1.45 -7.91 -22.24
N PRO A 424 2.74 -8.28 -22.39
CA PRO A 424 3.16 -9.66 -22.36
C PRO A 424 2.69 -10.34 -21.07
N VAL A 425 2.12 -11.53 -21.24
CA VAL A 425 1.69 -12.35 -20.12
C VAL A 425 2.91 -13.01 -19.50
N ALA A 426 3.22 -12.64 -18.26
CA ALA A 426 4.30 -13.20 -17.47
C ALA A 426 3.89 -14.59 -16.96
N ALA A 427 4.66 -15.62 -17.35
CA ALA A 427 4.51 -16.97 -16.83
C ALA A 427 4.75 -17.03 -15.31
N LEU A 428 4.12 -18.01 -14.64
CA LEU A 428 4.37 -18.35 -13.25
C LEU A 428 4.91 -19.78 -13.16
N PRO A 429 6.09 -20.03 -12.57
CA PRO A 429 6.98 -19.07 -11.93
C PRO A 429 7.74 -18.21 -12.94
N ALA A 430 7.73 -16.89 -12.76
CA ALA A 430 8.64 -15.98 -13.47
C ALA A 430 10.12 -16.16 -13.05
N THR A 431 10.42 -17.10 -12.13
CA THR A 431 11.77 -17.35 -11.60
C THR A 431 11.92 -18.80 -11.08
N PRO A 432 12.64 -19.69 -11.79
CA PRO A 432 13.59 -20.60 -11.11
C PRO A 432 14.87 -20.93 -11.94
N PRO A 433 15.96 -21.52 -11.36
CA PRO A 433 15.99 -22.39 -10.17
C PRO A 433 17.00 -22.02 -9.07
N ARG A 434 16.48 -21.92 -7.83
CA ARG A 434 17.08 -22.11 -6.48
C ARG A 434 16.34 -21.26 -5.45
N GLN A 435 15.01 -21.23 -5.52
CA GLN A 435 14.24 -20.72 -4.37
C GLN A 435 14.40 -21.71 -3.20
N PRO A 436 14.56 -21.23 -1.95
CA PRO A 436 14.58 -22.09 -0.78
C PRO A 436 13.34 -22.99 -0.72
N PRO A 437 13.41 -24.21 -0.15
CA PRO A 437 12.26 -25.11 0.01
C PRO A 437 11.03 -24.41 0.61
N ALA A 438 11.26 -23.49 1.56
CA ALA A 438 10.22 -22.66 2.17
C ALA A 438 9.35 -21.86 1.18
N LEU A 439 9.87 -21.49 0.00
CA LEU A 439 9.14 -20.72 -1.02
C LEU A 439 8.49 -21.59 -2.11
N ARG A 440 8.67 -22.92 -2.02
CA ARG A 440 8.14 -23.89 -2.98
C ARG A 440 7.19 -24.89 -2.30
N PRO A 441 6.09 -24.44 -1.68
CA PRO A 441 5.16 -25.34 -1.02
C PRO A 441 4.49 -26.31 -1.99
N VAL A 442 3.97 -27.41 -1.43
CA VAL A 442 3.00 -28.27 -2.10
C VAL A 442 1.59 -27.87 -1.67
N PHE A 443 0.80 -27.32 -2.58
CA PHE A 443 -0.60 -26.99 -2.32
C PHE A 443 -1.51 -28.09 -2.85
N ILE A 444 -2.26 -28.72 -1.95
CA ILE A 444 -3.12 -29.87 -2.28
C ILE A 444 -4.57 -29.41 -2.23
N THR A 445 -5.29 -29.55 -3.34
CA THR A 445 -6.68 -29.09 -3.46
C THR A 445 -7.49 -30.00 -4.39
N GLY A 446 -8.76 -29.69 -4.57
CA GLY A 446 -9.73 -30.50 -5.30
C GLY A 446 -11.14 -30.22 -4.77
N LEU A 447 -12.12 -30.97 -5.25
CA LEU A 447 -13.47 -30.89 -4.69
C LEU A 447 -13.46 -31.30 -3.21
N PRO A 448 -14.29 -30.67 -2.35
CA PRO A 448 -14.55 -31.23 -1.04
C PRO A 448 -15.02 -32.68 -1.18
N ARG A 449 -14.40 -33.59 -0.42
CA ARG A 449 -14.62 -35.06 -0.49
C ARG A 449 -14.05 -35.78 -1.73
N SER A 450 -13.16 -35.16 -2.50
CA SER A 450 -12.43 -35.84 -3.61
C SER A 450 -11.28 -36.75 -3.17
N GLY A 451 -11.03 -36.95 -1.88
CA GLY A 451 -9.90 -37.75 -1.41
C GLY A 451 -8.60 -36.98 -1.17
N THR A 452 -8.63 -35.64 -1.15
CA THR A 452 -7.45 -34.79 -0.82
C THR A 452 -6.77 -35.18 0.50
N SER A 453 -7.52 -35.60 1.52
CA SER A 453 -6.96 -36.07 2.81
C SER A 453 -6.11 -37.33 2.64
N LEU A 454 -6.54 -38.28 1.81
CA LEU A 454 -5.81 -39.53 1.55
C LEU A 454 -4.46 -39.25 0.89
N VAL A 455 -4.47 -38.50 -0.20
CA VAL A 455 -3.25 -38.10 -0.92
C VAL A 455 -2.30 -37.34 0.00
N THR A 456 -2.84 -36.43 0.82
CA THR A 456 -2.05 -35.66 1.79
C THR A 456 -1.38 -36.54 2.83
N ARG A 457 -2.07 -37.56 3.36
CA ARG A 457 -1.49 -38.52 4.31
C ARG A 457 -0.34 -39.31 3.69
N ILE A 458 -0.48 -39.74 2.44
CA ILE A 458 0.58 -40.47 1.74
C ILE A 458 1.80 -39.57 1.56
N LEU A 459 1.62 -38.33 1.08
CA LEU A 459 2.71 -37.36 0.92
C LEU A 459 3.37 -36.99 2.26
N GLN A 460 2.60 -36.91 3.35
CA GLN A 460 3.14 -36.75 4.70
C GLN A 460 4.05 -37.93 5.08
N GLY A 461 3.65 -39.17 4.76
CA GLY A 461 4.46 -40.37 4.95
C GLY A 461 5.76 -40.38 4.12
N GLN A 462 5.79 -39.63 3.01
CA GLN A 462 6.99 -39.40 2.18
C GLN A 462 7.85 -38.23 2.70
N GLY A 463 7.48 -37.58 3.81
CA GLY A 463 8.28 -36.52 4.44
C GLY A 463 7.79 -35.10 4.19
N LEU A 464 6.59 -34.90 3.63
CA LEU A 464 5.98 -33.57 3.50
C LEU A 464 5.63 -32.99 4.88
N TRP A 465 6.17 -31.83 5.22
CA TRP A 465 5.85 -31.15 6.48
C TRP A 465 4.49 -30.44 6.39
N LEU A 466 3.59 -30.69 7.34
CA LEU A 466 2.23 -30.10 7.37
C LEU A 466 1.92 -29.28 8.64
N GLY A 467 2.78 -29.34 9.66
CA GLY A 467 2.54 -28.73 10.98
C GLY A 467 1.40 -29.39 11.76
N GLU A 468 0.76 -28.64 12.65
CA GLU A 468 -0.41 -29.13 13.41
C GLU A 468 -1.64 -29.19 12.49
N THR A 469 -2.16 -30.39 12.24
CA THR A 469 -3.31 -30.59 11.35
C THR A 469 -4.62 -30.80 12.10
N ILE A 470 -5.75 -30.48 11.45
CA ILE A 470 -7.08 -30.69 12.01
C ILE A 470 -7.31 -32.20 12.27
N PRO A 471 -7.64 -32.59 13.52
CA PRO A 471 -7.81 -34.00 13.89
C PRO A 471 -9.05 -34.62 13.23
N GLY A 472 -9.10 -35.95 13.25
CA GLY A 472 -10.22 -36.71 12.70
C GLY A 472 -11.51 -36.58 13.49
N ASN A 473 -12.60 -36.94 12.83
CA ASN A 473 -13.94 -37.07 13.42
C ASN A 473 -14.69 -38.21 12.72
N ALA A 474 -15.97 -38.42 13.06
CA ALA A 474 -16.77 -39.49 12.46
C ALA A 474 -16.87 -39.45 10.91
N ASP A 475 -16.79 -38.26 10.29
CA ASP A 475 -16.84 -38.13 8.82
C ASP A 475 -15.48 -38.41 8.14
N ASN A 476 -14.39 -38.38 8.90
CA ASN A 476 -13.02 -38.62 8.45
C ASN A 476 -12.12 -38.97 9.67
N PRO A 477 -12.11 -40.24 10.11
CA PRO A 477 -11.43 -40.65 11.35
C PRO A 477 -9.91 -40.41 11.33
N GLU A 478 -9.30 -40.45 10.16
CA GLU A 478 -7.85 -40.31 10.00
C GLU A 478 -7.36 -38.86 10.00
N GLY A 479 -8.26 -37.88 10.14
CA GLY A 479 -7.91 -36.47 10.15
C GLY A 479 -7.93 -35.82 8.78
N TYR A 480 -8.00 -34.49 8.78
CA TYR A 480 -8.21 -33.71 7.57
C TYR A 480 -6.92 -33.26 6.92
N GLY A 481 -5.74 -33.36 7.55
CA GLY A 481 -4.48 -32.91 6.95
C GLY A 481 -4.39 -31.40 6.64
N GLU A 482 -5.42 -30.62 7.01
CA GLU A 482 -5.44 -29.16 6.91
C GLU A 482 -4.61 -28.58 8.05
N ASN A 483 -3.59 -27.76 7.77
CA ASN A 483 -2.86 -27.04 8.81
C ASN A 483 -3.82 -26.10 9.57
N ARG A 484 -3.94 -26.31 10.88
CA ARG A 484 -4.93 -25.64 11.73
C ARG A 484 -4.73 -24.13 11.78
N ARG A 485 -3.49 -23.66 11.94
CA ARG A 485 -3.20 -22.22 12.05
C ARG A 485 -3.41 -21.52 10.72
N ILE A 486 -2.95 -22.08 9.60
CA ILE A 486 -3.20 -21.49 8.27
C ILE A 486 -4.71 -21.38 8.02
N ARG A 487 -5.46 -22.45 8.29
CA ARG A 487 -6.92 -22.48 8.12
C ARG A 487 -7.64 -21.43 8.97
N GLU A 488 -7.37 -21.40 10.28
CA GLU A 488 -8.12 -20.55 11.22
C GLU A 488 -7.64 -19.09 11.24
N LYS A 489 -6.35 -18.82 10.99
CA LYS A 489 -5.78 -17.46 11.09
C LYS A 489 -5.60 -16.75 9.75
N HIS A 490 -5.66 -17.48 8.63
CA HIS A 490 -5.48 -16.88 7.31
C HIS A 490 -6.63 -17.19 6.37
N LEU A 491 -6.90 -18.47 6.09
CA LEU A 491 -7.85 -18.84 5.04
C LEU A 491 -9.30 -18.42 5.37
N LYS A 492 -9.79 -18.77 6.56
CA LYS A 492 -11.13 -18.40 7.03
C LYS A 492 -11.32 -16.88 7.11
N PRO A 493 -10.42 -16.10 7.74
CA PRO A 493 -10.53 -14.64 7.72
C PRO A 493 -10.52 -14.02 6.32
N ILE A 494 -9.74 -14.57 5.37
CA ILE A 494 -9.76 -14.10 3.98
C ILE A 494 -11.14 -14.32 3.37
N LEU A 495 -11.73 -15.52 3.50
CA LEU A 495 -13.08 -15.80 3.02
C LEU A 495 -14.13 -14.89 3.67
N SER A 496 -14.08 -14.70 5.00
CA SER A 496 -14.96 -13.76 5.71
C SER A 496 -14.86 -12.33 5.16
N ALA A 497 -13.63 -11.86 4.90
CA ALA A 497 -13.40 -10.52 4.37
C ALA A 497 -13.93 -10.34 2.94
N LEU A 498 -14.06 -11.44 2.18
CA LEU A 498 -14.69 -11.48 0.86
C LEU A 498 -16.21 -11.64 0.92
N GLY A 499 -16.82 -11.65 2.12
CA GLY A 499 -18.24 -11.92 2.31
C GLY A 499 -18.64 -13.37 2.02
N ALA A 500 -17.67 -14.28 1.95
CA ALA A 500 -17.89 -15.71 1.71
C ALA A 500 -18.01 -16.49 3.04
N ASP A 501 -18.64 -17.66 2.95
CA ASP A 501 -18.65 -18.63 4.05
C ASP A 501 -17.21 -19.10 4.35
N PRO A 502 -16.71 -18.93 5.59
CA PRO A 502 -15.38 -19.38 5.97
C PRO A 502 -15.18 -20.89 5.82
N ARG A 503 -16.26 -21.67 5.78
CA ARG A 503 -16.23 -23.12 5.54
C ARG A 503 -16.19 -23.47 4.05
N GLY A 504 -16.35 -22.49 3.16
CA GLY A 504 -16.27 -22.64 1.72
C GLY A 504 -17.46 -23.38 1.11
N VAL A 505 -18.65 -23.28 1.73
CA VAL A 505 -19.88 -23.92 1.24
C VAL A 505 -20.79 -22.91 0.55
N ALA A 506 -21.40 -21.99 1.31
CA ALA A 506 -22.31 -21.00 0.75
C ALA A 506 -22.49 -19.77 1.69
N PRO A 507 -22.37 -18.53 1.18
CA PRO A 507 -22.02 -18.17 -0.19
C PRO A 507 -20.54 -18.38 -0.49
N LEU A 508 -20.21 -18.75 -1.74
CA LEU A 508 -18.85 -18.76 -2.25
C LEU A 508 -18.37 -17.34 -2.57
N PRO A 509 -17.05 -17.06 -2.59
CA PRO A 509 -16.55 -15.73 -2.97
C PRO A 509 -16.98 -15.38 -4.40
N ARG A 510 -17.70 -14.26 -4.51
CA ARG A 510 -18.30 -13.74 -5.76
C ARG A 510 -17.35 -12.83 -6.51
N THR A 511 -16.23 -13.35 -7.00
CA THR A 511 -15.27 -12.48 -7.68
C THR A 511 -14.58 -13.18 -8.83
N GLU A 512 -14.76 -12.63 -10.03
CA GLU A 512 -13.90 -12.90 -11.21
C GLU A 512 -12.45 -12.44 -10.96
N ALA A 513 -12.22 -11.62 -9.93
CA ALA A 513 -10.93 -11.05 -9.54
C ALA A 513 -10.83 -10.95 -8.01
N LEU A 514 -9.98 -11.75 -7.37
CA LEU A 514 -9.80 -11.64 -5.91
C LEU A 514 -9.02 -10.36 -5.55
N PRO A 515 -9.51 -9.54 -4.59
CA PRO A 515 -8.76 -8.44 -4.02
C PRO A 515 -7.38 -8.90 -3.55
N PRO A 516 -6.32 -8.13 -3.81
CA PRO A 516 -4.96 -8.50 -3.45
C PRO A 516 -4.79 -8.63 -1.92
N CYS A 517 -3.92 -9.54 -1.53
CA CYS A 517 -3.61 -9.84 -0.14
C CYS A 517 -2.10 -9.62 0.12
N PRO A 518 -1.62 -8.36 0.15
CA PRO A 518 -0.19 -8.08 0.27
C PRO A 518 0.44 -8.78 1.49
N GLY A 519 1.67 -9.27 1.31
CA GLY A 519 2.41 -9.97 2.36
C GLY A 519 1.82 -11.30 2.81
N LEU A 520 0.91 -11.93 2.03
CA LEU A 520 0.37 -13.27 2.34
C LEU A 520 1.49 -14.29 2.55
N ASN A 521 2.50 -14.32 1.68
CA ASN A 521 3.65 -15.23 1.80
C ASN A 521 4.38 -15.08 3.14
N ARG A 522 4.73 -13.86 3.54
CA ARG A 522 5.41 -13.55 4.80
C ARG A 522 4.57 -13.98 5.99
N ARG A 523 3.25 -13.79 5.94
CA ARG A 523 2.32 -14.21 7.00
C ARG A 523 2.31 -15.73 7.14
N LEU A 524 2.17 -16.47 6.04
CA LEU A 524 2.19 -17.94 6.08
C LEU A 524 3.56 -18.49 6.52
N LEU A 525 4.66 -17.96 5.99
CA LEU A 525 6.02 -18.34 6.40
C LEU A 525 6.27 -18.09 7.89
N ARG A 526 5.76 -16.99 8.43
CA ARG A 526 5.83 -16.71 9.88
C ARG A 526 5.00 -17.72 10.67
N ALA A 527 3.81 -18.06 10.19
CA ALA A 527 2.92 -19.02 10.84
C ALA A 527 3.56 -20.41 10.94
N ILE A 528 4.12 -20.94 9.85
CA ILE A 528 4.74 -22.27 9.84
C ILE A 528 6.04 -22.32 10.65
N ARG A 529 6.85 -21.24 10.64
CA ARG A 529 8.06 -21.16 11.49
C ARG A 529 7.71 -21.17 12.98
N ALA A 530 6.61 -20.52 13.35
CA ALA A 530 6.11 -20.55 14.73
C ALA A 530 5.62 -21.95 15.16
N GLU A 531 5.37 -22.86 14.22
CA GLU A 531 5.04 -24.28 14.46
C GLU A 531 6.27 -25.20 14.38
N GLY A 532 7.48 -24.64 14.27
CA GLY A 532 8.72 -25.41 14.26
C GLY A 532 9.21 -25.82 12.87
N TYR A 533 8.70 -25.23 11.79
CA TYR A 533 9.27 -25.44 10.45
C TYR A 533 10.70 -24.87 10.38
N ASP A 534 11.69 -25.75 10.19
CA ASP A 534 13.12 -25.42 10.19
C ASP A 534 13.69 -25.08 8.79
N GLY A 535 12.88 -25.21 7.74
CA GLY A 535 13.26 -24.91 6.36
C GLY A 535 14.00 -26.04 5.63
N LYS A 536 14.21 -27.21 6.26
CA LYS A 536 14.98 -28.32 5.65
C LYS A 536 14.11 -29.20 4.74
N ALA A 537 12.91 -29.55 5.20
CA ALA A 537 11.98 -30.36 4.42
C ALA A 537 11.07 -29.50 3.52
N PRO A 538 10.55 -30.03 2.39
CA PRO A 538 9.41 -29.43 1.72
C PRO A 538 8.21 -29.34 2.67
N TRP A 539 7.47 -28.24 2.60
CA TRP A 539 6.23 -28.08 3.35
C TRP A 539 5.03 -28.05 2.41
N GLY A 540 3.86 -28.40 2.92
CA GLY A 540 2.63 -28.36 2.16
C GLY A 540 1.45 -27.85 2.96
N TYR A 541 0.40 -27.50 2.24
CA TYR A 541 -0.88 -27.16 2.82
C TYR A 541 -1.99 -27.73 1.96
N LYS A 542 -2.82 -28.58 2.58
CA LYS A 542 -4.04 -29.08 1.97
C LYS A 542 -5.23 -28.28 2.45
N ASP A 543 -6.08 -27.85 1.52
CA ASP A 543 -7.45 -27.43 1.81
C ASP A 543 -8.25 -27.35 0.49
N PRO A 544 -9.45 -27.95 0.38
CA PRO A 544 -10.32 -27.74 -0.79
C PRO A 544 -10.57 -26.25 -1.08
N LYS A 545 -10.65 -25.41 -0.05
CA LYS A 545 -10.88 -23.96 -0.16
C LYS A 545 -9.71 -23.23 -0.83
N LEU A 546 -8.54 -23.87 -1.01
CA LEU A 546 -7.48 -23.32 -1.87
C LEU A 546 -7.98 -23.10 -3.30
N ALA A 547 -8.86 -23.96 -3.84
CA ALA A 547 -9.48 -23.73 -5.14
C ALA A 547 -10.25 -22.40 -5.19
N LEU A 548 -10.81 -21.93 -4.07
CA LEU A 548 -11.52 -20.65 -4.03
C LEU A 548 -10.58 -19.44 -3.99
N LEU A 549 -9.34 -19.63 -3.56
CA LEU A 549 -8.38 -18.55 -3.28
C LEU A 549 -7.07 -18.69 -4.07
N TRP A 550 -7.01 -19.62 -5.03
CA TRP A 550 -5.77 -20.02 -5.69
C TRP A 550 -4.99 -18.85 -6.30
N PRO A 551 -5.61 -17.80 -6.89
CA PRO A 551 -4.85 -16.67 -7.44
C PRO A 551 -4.02 -15.94 -6.38
N LEU A 552 -4.51 -15.85 -5.14
CA LEU A 552 -3.77 -15.21 -4.05
C LEU A 552 -2.55 -16.04 -3.63
N PHE A 553 -2.71 -17.36 -3.59
CA PHE A 553 -1.65 -18.29 -3.20
C PHE A 553 -0.62 -18.46 -4.32
N ALA A 554 -1.04 -18.49 -5.59
CA ALA A 554 -0.16 -18.53 -6.75
C ALA A 554 0.72 -17.28 -6.82
N ARG A 555 0.17 -16.08 -6.56
CA ARG A 555 0.96 -14.84 -6.46
C ARG A 555 1.91 -14.85 -5.26
N ALA A 556 1.47 -15.39 -4.12
CA ALA A 556 2.28 -15.43 -2.90
C ALA A 556 3.45 -16.44 -3.01
N PHE A 557 3.23 -17.56 -3.69
CA PHE A 557 4.19 -18.64 -3.87
C PHE A 557 4.24 -19.07 -5.35
N PRO A 558 4.87 -18.26 -6.22
CA PRO A 558 4.91 -18.52 -7.65
C PRO A 558 5.63 -19.83 -8.00
N GLY A 559 6.51 -20.32 -7.11
CA GLY A 559 7.23 -21.59 -7.26
C GLY A 559 6.55 -22.80 -6.59
N ALA A 560 5.28 -22.67 -6.18
CA ALA A 560 4.53 -23.78 -5.58
C ALA A 560 4.23 -24.89 -6.60
N THR A 561 4.17 -26.12 -6.12
CA THR A 561 3.59 -27.25 -6.85
C THR A 561 2.15 -27.42 -6.40
N TRP A 562 1.21 -27.34 -7.33
CA TRP A 562 -0.21 -27.59 -7.07
C TRP A 562 -0.56 -29.03 -7.38
N VAL A 563 -1.29 -29.68 -6.48
CA VAL A 563 -1.79 -31.05 -6.63
C VAL A 563 -3.31 -30.98 -6.61
N ILE A 564 -3.93 -31.24 -7.76
CA ILE A 564 -5.39 -31.36 -7.87
C ILE A 564 -5.74 -32.83 -7.71
N VAL A 565 -6.52 -33.15 -6.67
CA VAL A 565 -7.02 -34.50 -6.44
C VAL A 565 -8.42 -34.61 -7.01
N GLU A 566 -8.54 -35.42 -8.05
CA GLU A 566 -9.78 -35.69 -8.77
C GLU A 566 -10.42 -36.99 -8.31
N ARG A 567 -11.74 -37.04 -8.42
CA ARG A 567 -12.57 -38.17 -8.06
C ARG A 567 -13.81 -38.15 -8.93
N GLU A 568 -14.35 -39.32 -9.25
CA GLU A 568 -15.60 -39.46 -10.02
C GLU A 568 -16.73 -38.62 -9.37
N ARG A 569 -17.47 -37.90 -10.23
CA ARG A 569 -18.40 -36.86 -9.80
C ARG A 569 -19.53 -37.42 -8.94
N GLU A 570 -20.15 -38.51 -9.35
CA GLU A 570 -21.26 -39.12 -8.63
C GLU A 570 -20.82 -39.62 -7.24
N ALA A 571 -19.61 -40.18 -7.14
CA ALA A 571 -19.00 -40.56 -5.87
C ALA A 571 -18.77 -39.36 -4.94
N VAL A 572 -18.35 -38.21 -5.47
CA VAL A 572 -18.23 -36.96 -4.70
C VAL A 572 -19.61 -36.49 -4.22
N LEU A 573 -20.60 -36.40 -5.11
CA LEU A 573 -21.96 -35.95 -4.78
C LEU A 573 -22.60 -36.84 -3.69
N ALA A 574 -22.48 -38.16 -3.81
CA ALA A 574 -22.95 -39.10 -2.80
C ALA A 574 -22.18 -38.98 -1.46
N SER A 575 -20.91 -38.58 -1.48
CA SER A 575 -20.14 -38.31 -0.26
C SER A 575 -20.59 -37.00 0.41
N LEU A 576 -20.83 -35.96 -0.38
CA LEU A 576 -21.31 -34.66 0.10
C LEU A 576 -22.68 -34.79 0.78
N ALA A 577 -23.62 -35.51 0.17
CA ALA A 577 -24.96 -35.74 0.71
C ALA A 577 -24.97 -36.43 2.09
N ARG A 578 -23.94 -37.21 2.42
CA ARG A 578 -23.84 -37.97 3.68
C ARG A 578 -23.07 -37.23 4.79
N ALA A 579 -22.09 -36.41 4.43
CA ALA A 579 -21.20 -35.76 5.39
C ALA A 579 -21.95 -34.84 6.35
N SER A 580 -21.68 -34.94 7.66
CA SER A 580 -22.49 -34.31 8.72
C SER A 580 -22.57 -32.77 8.63
N PHE A 581 -21.52 -32.12 8.13
CA PHE A 581 -21.47 -30.68 7.93
C PHE A 581 -22.20 -30.23 6.66
N MET A 582 -22.12 -31.02 5.58
CA MET A 582 -22.74 -30.70 4.29
C MET A 582 -24.25 -30.98 4.32
N ARG A 583 -24.68 -32.12 4.88
CA ARG A 583 -26.10 -32.53 4.93
C ARG A 583 -27.03 -31.53 5.64
N ARG A 584 -26.47 -30.59 6.42
CA ARG A 584 -27.22 -29.47 7.02
C ARG A 584 -27.78 -28.50 5.99
N HIS A 585 -27.21 -28.46 4.79
CA HIS A 585 -27.71 -27.69 3.66
C HIS A 585 -28.66 -28.53 2.80
N SER A 586 -28.25 -29.75 2.43
CA SER A 586 -29.10 -30.69 1.69
C SER A 586 -28.51 -32.11 1.70
N THR A 587 -29.39 -33.11 1.76
CA THR A 587 -29.07 -34.52 1.53
C THR A 587 -29.25 -34.95 0.08
N SER A 588 -29.74 -34.07 -0.81
CA SER A 588 -29.95 -34.37 -2.22
C SER A 588 -28.65 -34.15 -3.03
N PRO A 589 -28.16 -35.15 -3.78
CA PRO A 589 -27.06 -34.98 -4.72
C PRO A 589 -27.28 -33.84 -5.73
N GLU A 590 -28.52 -33.66 -6.22
CA GLU A 590 -28.87 -32.60 -7.19
C GLU A 590 -28.54 -31.19 -6.68
N PHE A 591 -28.75 -30.95 -5.37
CA PHE A 591 -28.44 -29.66 -4.74
C PHE A 591 -26.94 -29.32 -4.83
N TRP A 592 -26.08 -30.34 -4.81
CA TRP A 592 -24.63 -30.17 -4.80
C TRP A 592 -24.01 -30.06 -6.19
N LYS A 593 -24.76 -30.32 -7.27
CA LYS A 593 -24.23 -30.20 -8.64
C LYS A 593 -23.69 -28.80 -8.96
N PRO A 594 -24.43 -27.69 -8.72
CA PRO A 594 -23.91 -26.34 -8.97
C PRO A 594 -22.72 -25.97 -8.06
N PHE A 595 -22.71 -26.50 -6.83
CA PHE A 595 -21.60 -26.30 -5.90
C PHE A 595 -20.31 -26.91 -6.43
N CYS A 596 -20.35 -28.16 -6.91
CA CYS A 596 -19.20 -28.81 -7.51
C CYS A 596 -18.76 -28.09 -8.79
N ALA A 597 -19.70 -27.69 -9.67
CA ALA A 597 -19.39 -26.93 -10.88
C ALA A 597 -18.63 -25.63 -10.56
N CYS A 598 -19.07 -24.88 -9.54
CA CYS A 598 -18.35 -23.68 -9.10
C CYS A 598 -16.89 -23.98 -8.69
N TYR A 599 -16.62 -25.06 -7.97
CA TYR A 599 -15.25 -25.41 -7.60
C TYR A 599 -14.42 -25.82 -8.82
N GLU A 600 -15.01 -26.54 -9.76
CA GLU A 600 -14.34 -27.00 -10.97
C GLU A 600 -13.97 -25.87 -11.90
N ASP A 601 -14.83 -24.86 -12.09
CA ASP A 601 -14.48 -23.66 -12.85
C ASP A 601 -13.20 -23.01 -12.30
N ARG A 602 -13.03 -23.05 -10.98
CA ARG A 602 -11.85 -22.47 -10.31
C ARG A 602 -10.63 -23.37 -10.41
N LEU A 603 -10.82 -24.69 -10.39
CA LEU A 603 -9.75 -25.65 -10.65
C LEU A 603 -9.28 -25.58 -12.11
N ALA A 604 -10.19 -25.44 -13.07
CA ALA A 604 -9.88 -25.19 -14.48
C ALA A 604 -9.08 -23.90 -14.63
N GLY A 605 -9.51 -22.79 -13.99
CA GLY A 605 -8.74 -21.56 -13.96
C GLY A 605 -7.34 -21.72 -13.35
N LEU A 606 -7.16 -22.61 -12.36
CA LEU A 606 -5.85 -22.96 -11.80
C LEU A 606 -4.99 -23.73 -12.82
N VAL A 607 -5.56 -24.67 -13.57
CA VAL A 607 -4.87 -25.38 -14.66
C VAL A 607 -4.43 -24.41 -15.75
N ASP A 608 -5.32 -23.53 -16.17
CA ASP A 608 -5.08 -22.55 -17.25
C ASP A 608 -4.17 -21.39 -16.81
N SER A 609 -3.87 -21.28 -15.52
CA SER A 609 -3.08 -20.19 -14.95
C SER A 609 -1.60 -20.20 -15.34
N GLY A 610 -1.12 -21.31 -15.89
CA GLY A 610 0.28 -21.55 -16.23
C GLY A 610 1.17 -21.91 -15.04
N VAL A 611 0.64 -22.02 -13.81
CA VAL A 611 1.41 -22.53 -12.66
C VAL A 611 1.65 -24.03 -12.80
N ARG A 612 2.59 -24.56 -12.01
CA ARG A 612 2.85 -26.01 -11.98
C ARG A 612 1.71 -26.75 -11.30
N VAL A 613 0.92 -27.48 -12.08
CA VAL A 613 -0.18 -28.32 -11.61
C VAL A 613 0.09 -29.78 -11.95
N LEU A 614 -0.18 -30.68 -10.99
CA LEU A 614 -0.19 -32.13 -11.16
C LEU A 614 -1.55 -32.66 -10.72
N THR A 615 -2.14 -33.55 -11.52
CA THR A 615 -3.43 -34.17 -11.20
C THR A 615 -3.22 -35.58 -10.68
N VAL A 616 -3.96 -35.95 -9.63
CA VAL A 616 -3.94 -37.28 -9.04
C VAL A 616 -5.37 -37.82 -8.98
N GLN A 617 -5.60 -38.98 -9.58
CA GLN A 617 -6.88 -39.68 -9.52
C GLN A 617 -7.00 -40.44 -8.19
N ALA A 618 -7.99 -40.07 -7.37
CA ALA A 618 -8.17 -40.65 -6.04
C ALA A 618 -8.50 -42.15 -6.13
N GLU A 619 -9.28 -42.58 -7.11
CA GLU A 619 -9.66 -43.97 -7.33
C GLU A 619 -8.46 -44.87 -7.59
N ALA A 620 -7.50 -44.42 -8.40
CA ALA A 620 -6.29 -45.17 -8.68
C ALA A 620 -5.47 -45.39 -7.40
N VAL A 621 -5.29 -44.34 -6.60
CA VAL A 621 -4.58 -44.41 -5.32
C VAL A 621 -5.34 -45.30 -4.32
N MET A 622 -6.67 -45.20 -4.24
CA MET A 622 -7.49 -46.08 -3.41
C MET A 622 -7.42 -47.55 -3.86
N GLY A 623 -7.28 -47.79 -5.17
CA GLY A 623 -7.07 -49.11 -5.77
C GLY A 623 -5.66 -49.67 -5.59
N GLY A 624 -4.74 -48.95 -4.93
CA GLY A 624 -3.38 -49.41 -4.61
C GLY A 624 -2.30 -48.88 -5.55
N ASP A 625 -2.64 -48.13 -6.60
CA ASP A 625 -1.66 -47.48 -7.47
C ASP A 625 -1.07 -46.23 -6.81
N VAL A 626 -0.13 -46.47 -5.89
CA VAL A 626 0.63 -45.41 -5.22
C VAL A 626 1.71 -44.80 -6.13
N ALA A 627 2.05 -45.43 -7.27
CA ALA A 627 3.07 -44.93 -8.19
C ALA A 627 2.64 -43.62 -8.86
N ALA A 628 1.34 -43.37 -8.97
CA ALA A 628 0.76 -42.10 -9.41
C ALA A 628 1.24 -40.87 -8.59
N LEU A 629 1.77 -41.06 -7.38
CA LEU A 629 2.31 -39.99 -6.53
C LEU A 629 3.80 -39.71 -6.73
N ALA A 630 4.52 -40.55 -7.49
CA ALA A 630 5.95 -40.35 -7.74
C ALA A 630 6.26 -39.01 -8.43
N PRO A 631 5.53 -38.57 -9.47
CA PRO A 631 5.76 -37.26 -10.09
C PRO A 631 5.53 -36.08 -9.13
N VAL A 632 4.58 -36.23 -8.20
CA VAL A 632 4.32 -35.22 -7.16
C VAL A 632 5.51 -35.12 -6.20
N CYS A 633 6.04 -36.28 -5.77
CA CYS A 633 7.20 -36.32 -4.88
C CYS A 633 8.44 -35.70 -5.55
N GLU A 634 8.70 -36.06 -6.81
CA GLU A 634 9.79 -35.49 -7.60
C GLU A 634 9.67 -33.97 -7.72
N ALA A 635 8.51 -33.46 -8.13
CA ALA A 635 8.28 -32.02 -8.29
C ALA A 635 8.42 -31.24 -6.96
N ALA A 636 8.05 -31.88 -5.85
CA ALA A 636 8.14 -31.33 -4.49
C ALA A 636 9.55 -31.45 -3.88
N GLY A 637 10.44 -32.25 -4.46
CA GLY A 637 11.73 -32.59 -3.86
C GLY A 637 11.60 -33.52 -2.64
N LEU A 638 10.58 -34.37 -2.63
CA LEU A 638 10.38 -35.43 -1.65
C LEU A 638 10.95 -36.75 -2.18
N PRO A 639 11.45 -37.65 -1.31
CA PRO A 639 11.69 -39.03 -1.69
C PRO A 639 10.37 -39.73 -2.06
N PHE A 640 10.44 -40.75 -2.90
CA PHE A 640 9.31 -41.65 -3.15
C PHE A 640 9.69 -43.09 -2.82
N GLU A 641 9.09 -43.62 -1.76
CA GLU A 641 9.20 -45.02 -1.34
C GLU A 641 7.83 -45.70 -1.42
N ALA A 642 7.68 -46.62 -2.37
CA ALA A 642 6.40 -47.31 -2.64
C ALA A 642 5.85 -48.04 -1.41
N GLU A 643 6.70 -48.70 -0.62
CA GLU A 643 6.29 -49.39 0.61
C GLU A 643 5.75 -48.44 1.68
N ARG A 644 6.38 -47.27 1.87
CA ARG A 644 5.86 -46.24 2.77
C ARG A 644 4.52 -45.70 2.27
N ALA A 645 4.37 -45.54 0.96
CA ALA A 645 3.13 -45.07 0.37
C ALA A 645 1.99 -46.08 0.57
N ARG A 646 2.25 -47.37 0.34
CA ARG A 646 1.30 -48.47 0.62
C ARG A 646 0.94 -48.55 2.10
N THR A 647 1.92 -48.39 2.99
CA THR A 647 1.68 -48.36 4.44
C THR A 647 0.78 -47.19 4.84
N ALA A 648 1.03 -45.99 4.30
CA ALA A 648 0.21 -44.81 4.56
C ALA A 648 -1.20 -44.92 3.97
N LEU A 649 -1.36 -45.63 2.84
CA LEU A 649 -2.66 -46.00 2.27
C LEU A 649 -3.41 -46.96 3.21
N ALA A 650 -2.77 -48.06 3.62
CA ALA A 650 -3.35 -49.13 4.45
C ALA A 650 -3.82 -48.67 5.84
N ARG A 651 -3.19 -47.63 6.42
CA ARG A 651 -3.65 -46.99 7.67
C ARG A 651 -5.07 -46.39 7.58
N GLY A 652 -5.67 -46.28 6.39
CA GLY A 652 -7.08 -45.86 6.20
C GLY A 652 -8.05 -46.96 5.81
N SER A 653 -7.62 -48.23 5.79
CA SER A 653 -8.44 -49.37 5.35
C SER A 653 -8.82 -50.34 6.48
N ALA A 654 -8.62 -49.98 7.75
CA ALA A 654 -9.01 -50.86 8.86
C ALA A 654 -10.52 -51.09 8.86
N PRO A 655 -11.01 -52.34 8.66
CA PRO A 655 -12.43 -52.64 8.71
C PRO A 655 -12.91 -52.58 10.16
N GLY A 656 -14.00 -51.86 10.41
CA GLY A 656 -14.81 -52.08 11.59
C GLY A 656 -15.48 -53.45 11.48
N SER A 657 -15.04 -54.41 12.29
CA SER A 657 -15.85 -55.41 13.00
C SER A 657 -14.93 -56.49 13.57
N MET A 658 -14.82 -56.58 14.90
CA MET A 658 -14.94 -57.83 15.66
C MET A 658 -14.85 -57.49 17.16
N SER A 659 -16.04 -57.54 17.79
CA SER A 659 -16.40 -57.62 19.22
C SER A 659 -17.26 -56.47 19.69
#